data_AF-A0A938CHD6-F1
#
_entry.id   AF-A0A938CHD6-F1
#
_cell.length_a   1.000
_cell.length_b   1.000
_cell.length_c   1.000
_cell.angle_alpha   90.00
_cell.angle_beta   90.00
_cell.angle_gamma   90.00
#
_symmetry.space_group_name_H-M   'P 1'
#
loop_
_entity.id
_entity.type
_entity.pdbx_description
1 polymer ?
#
loop_
_entity_poly.entity_id
_entity_poly.type
_entity_poly.pdbx_seq_one_letter_code
_entity_poly.pdbx_strand_id
1 'polypeptide(L)'
;MQIVAWLEELGLGQYAPAFADNDIDAQTLVGLTAEDLKELGIASLGHRKRLLAAIAALAAPRPGVPGSAEPAPVVRIDPQQYTPRHLAERILRSRGALEGERKQVTVLFADIKGSMELLAGLDAEDARAVLDPAIDAMMRAVSRYDGTVNKVLGDGIMALFGAPIAQEDHAVRACYAALAMHQAMRRLGGETRARFGVDVEIRIGLNSGDVVVRAIRNDLSMDYDAIGPTTHLAARMEQLARPGSTRMTLATHRLAEGFVEANALGAMPVKGVAEPVEVFELTGAGNARTRLQATGAAGFTRFVGREPELAALDQALGQARLGHGQAVAVAGEPGVGKSRLFHEFVHSRRAEGWLALTSGSVSHGRASVYLPVIELLRGYFAIQPADEPRRIREKVTGKLLTLDEKLRPALLALLALMEPSLADDNWSRSDPARHRQRIVEAVKALLLAESAVQPLMVMFEDLHWIDSESLAIVASLLENLPAAPILLLVNFRPEFQDAWSGKSHYARLRVDLLPPQSAETLLDDLLGPGVSLAPLKRALIGRTEGNPFFLEESVRELVECGALVGRRGNYRPAAGGAALVVPATVKAVLAARIDRLQPEEKYLLQTAAVIGKNFAWPLLREVAQEEEATLDAALAGLKAAEFIYETQLFPDPAYTFKHALTHEVTLSGLLAERRVGLHARCLEAMERLYADRLGEHAERLAQHAERGQRWEKAYRHGAAAGLAAVAVNANRSALAMFEIAAGALARLPESDENLAAAVDLRFQMRDVLFVLGEPARIPALMDVAEELALRLADQRRLIEVLL
;
A
#
# COMPACT_ATOMS: atom_id res chain seq x y z
N MET A 1 -7.14 -38.65 34.59
CA MET A 1 -6.57 -39.49 33.52
C MET A 1 -5.45 -40.33 34.13
N GLN A 2 -5.43 -41.65 33.95
CA GLN A 2 -4.28 -42.45 34.37
C GLN A 2 -3.23 -42.45 33.25
N ILE A 3 -2.06 -41.86 33.52
CA ILE A 3 -1.02 -41.64 32.51
C ILE A 3 -0.49 -42.95 31.93
N VAL A 4 -0.42 -44.01 32.75
CA VAL A 4 0.00 -45.34 32.29
C VAL A 4 -0.92 -45.86 31.18
N ALA A 5 -2.24 -45.85 31.41
CA ALA A 5 -3.23 -46.28 30.41
C ALA A 5 -3.22 -45.39 29.16
N TRP A 6 -3.02 -44.08 29.33
CA TRP A 6 -2.92 -43.13 28.21
C TRP A 6 -1.67 -43.36 27.34
N LEU A 7 -0.53 -43.66 27.96
CA LEU A 7 0.69 -44.02 27.23
C LEU A 7 0.55 -45.37 26.51
N GLU A 8 -0.15 -46.33 27.10
CA GLU A 8 -0.46 -47.62 26.45
C GLU A 8 -1.36 -47.45 25.21
N GLU A 9 -2.39 -46.60 25.27
CA GLU A 9 -3.25 -46.28 24.11
C GLU A 9 -2.47 -45.65 22.95
N LEU A 10 -1.41 -44.89 23.25
CA LEU A 10 -0.54 -44.28 22.24
C LEU A 10 0.53 -45.25 21.69
N GLY A 11 0.58 -46.49 22.18
CA GLY A 11 1.62 -47.47 21.86
C GLY A 11 2.98 -47.11 22.45
N LEU A 12 3.00 -46.36 23.55
CA LEU A 12 4.18 -45.78 24.21
C LEU A 12 4.27 -46.15 25.70
N GLY A 13 3.57 -47.22 26.12
CA GLY A 13 3.52 -47.68 27.53
C GLY A 13 4.89 -47.98 28.15
N GLN A 14 5.90 -48.26 27.32
CA GLN A 14 7.30 -48.43 27.75
C GLN A 14 7.91 -47.19 28.46
N TYR A 15 7.34 -46.00 28.29
CA TYR A 15 7.79 -44.77 28.95
C TYR A 15 7.03 -44.48 30.26
N ALA A 16 6.05 -45.31 30.63
CA ALA A 16 5.27 -45.12 31.85
C ALA A 16 6.12 -45.04 33.15
N PRO A 17 7.20 -45.84 33.33
CA PRO A 17 8.09 -45.69 34.48
C PRO A 17 8.76 -44.31 34.50
N ALA A 18 9.25 -43.81 33.36
CA ALA A 18 9.91 -42.51 33.29
C ALA A 18 8.98 -41.34 33.66
N PHE A 19 7.70 -41.42 33.30
CA PHE A 19 6.71 -40.41 33.70
C PHE A 19 6.36 -40.51 35.19
N ALA A 20 6.28 -41.73 35.74
CA ALA A 20 6.01 -41.95 37.16
C ALA A 20 7.19 -41.55 38.06
N ASP A 21 8.42 -41.89 37.68
CA ASP A 21 9.65 -41.60 38.42
C ASP A 21 9.98 -40.10 38.47
N ASN A 22 9.38 -39.30 37.58
CA ASN A 22 9.53 -37.84 37.53
C ASN A 22 8.25 -37.11 37.96
N ASP A 23 7.34 -37.79 38.68
CA ASP A 23 6.10 -37.24 39.23
C ASP A 23 5.23 -36.49 38.20
N ILE A 24 5.27 -36.90 36.93
CA ILE A 24 4.44 -36.29 35.88
C ILE A 24 3.01 -36.78 36.06
N ASP A 25 2.12 -35.87 36.41
CA ASP A 25 0.69 -36.10 36.56
C ASP A 25 -0.12 -35.45 35.41
N ALA A 26 -1.45 -35.66 35.40
CA ALA A 26 -2.29 -35.18 34.31
C ALA A 26 -2.33 -33.64 34.19
N GLN A 27 -1.96 -32.89 35.23
CA GLN A 27 -1.89 -31.43 35.20
C GLN A 27 -0.54 -30.96 34.64
N THR A 28 0.56 -31.60 35.06
CA THR A 28 1.91 -31.28 34.56
C THR A 28 2.11 -31.73 33.11
N LEU A 29 1.43 -32.80 32.69
CA LEU A 29 1.50 -33.34 31.34
C LEU A 29 1.17 -32.30 30.24
N VAL A 30 0.22 -31.39 30.50
CA VAL A 30 -0.25 -30.39 29.51
C VAL A 30 0.81 -29.32 29.23
N GLY A 31 1.78 -29.14 30.13
CA GLY A 31 2.86 -28.16 30.01
C GLY A 31 4.17 -28.70 29.44
N LEU A 32 4.28 -30.02 29.18
CA LEU A 32 5.54 -30.61 28.74
C LEU A 32 5.93 -30.17 27.33
N THR A 33 7.19 -29.74 27.20
CA THR A 33 7.81 -29.33 25.96
C THR A 33 8.64 -30.46 25.32
N ALA A 34 9.10 -30.23 24.10
CA ALA A 34 9.98 -31.17 23.39
C ALA A 34 11.34 -31.38 24.08
N GLU A 35 11.78 -30.40 24.89
CA GLU A 35 13.02 -30.45 25.68
C GLU A 35 12.81 -31.34 26.90
N ASP A 36 11.72 -31.13 27.66
CA ASP A 36 11.38 -31.92 28.86
C ASP A 36 11.23 -33.41 28.53
N LEU A 37 10.63 -33.75 27.38
CA LEU A 37 10.52 -35.14 26.94
C LEU A 37 11.87 -35.78 26.60
N LYS A 38 12.88 -35.00 26.20
CA LYS A 38 14.26 -35.54 26.06
C LYS A 38 14.87 -35.81 27.43
N GLU A 39 14.65 -34.93 28.40
CA GLU A 39 15.17 -35.07 29.76
C GLU A 39 14.56 -36.30 30.46
N LEU A 40 13.30 -36.62 30.15
CA LEU A 40 12.63 -37.88 30.55
C LEU A 40 13.15 -39.14 29.83
N GLY A 41 14.22 -39.03 29.02
CA GLY A 41 14.88 -40.17 28.36
C GLY A 41 14.24 -40.60 27.03
N ILE A 42 13.31 -39.82 26.45
CA ILE A 42 12.64 -40.18 25.19
C ILE A 42 13.46 -39.67 24.01
N ALA A 43 14.52 -40.41 23.67
CA ALA A 43 15.44 -40.01 22.58
C ALA A 43 14.76 -39.98 21.19
N SER A 44 13.81 -40.89 20.93
CA SER A 44 13.10 -40.99 19.64
C SER A 44 12.31 -39.73 19.30
N LEU A 45 12.68 -39.07 18.19
CA LEU A 45 11.98 -37.88 17.69
C LEU A 45 10.52 -38.18 17.32
N GLY A 46 10.25 -39.37 16.79
CA GLY A 46 8.90 -39.81 16.41
C GLY A 46 7.98 -39.95 17.63
N HIS A 47 8.49 -40.50 18.73
CA HIS A 47 7.73 -40.65 19.97
C HIS A 47 7.46 -39.30 20.62
N ARG A 48 8.44 -38.39 20.63
CA ARG A 48 8.27 -37.02 21.14
C ARG A 48 7.21 -36.23 20.37
N LYS A 49 7.21 -36.30 19.03
CA LYS A 49 6.17 -35.65 18.22
C LYS A 49 4.78 -36.24 18.48
N ARG A 50 4.68 -37.56 18.65
CA ARG A 50 3.41 -38.24 18.94
C ARG A 50 2.86 -37.87 20.33
N LEU A 51 3.73 -37.79 21.34
CA LEU A 51 3.36 -37.33 22.68
C LEU A 51 2.91 -35.88 22.69
N LEU A 52 3.66 -34.96 22.07
CA LEU A 52 3.28 -33.54 22.02
C LEU A 52 1.95 -33.30 21.28
N ALA A 53 1.69 -34.05 20.20
CA ALA A 53 0.41 -33.99 19.50
C ALA A 53 -0.74 -34.52 20.35
N ALA A 54 -0.53 -35.61 21.09
CA ALA A 54 -1.53 -36.16 22.01
C ALA A 54 -1.78 -35.23 23.21
N ILE A 55 -0.74 -34.57 23.73
CA ILE A 55 -0.84 -33.55 24.79
C ILE A 55 -1.64 -32.34 24.30
N ALA A 56 -1.37 -31.86 23.09
CA ALA A 56 -2.14 -30.77 22.47
C ALA A 56 -3.62 -31.15 22.28
N ALA A 57 -3.92 -32.42 22.00
CA ALA A 57 -5.28 -32.91 21.89
C ALA A 57 -6.00 -33.03 23.25
N LEU A 58 -5.26 -33.21 24.35
CA LEU A 58 -5.80 -33.13 25.72
C LEU A 58 -6.10 -31.68 26.14
N ALA A 59 -5.39 -30.70 25.58
CA ALA A 59 -5.59 -29.27 25.83
C ALA A 59 -6.72 -28.65 24.98
N ALA A 60 -7.25 -29.38 23.99
CA ALA A 60 -8.37 -28.94 23.19
C ALA A 60 -9.71 -29.13 23.96
N PRO A 61 -10.61 -28.13 23.98
CA PRO A 61 -11.87 -28.25 24.71
C PRO A 61 -12.77 -29.30 24.04
N ARG A 62 -13.23 -30.30 24.82
CA ARG A 62 -14.25 -31.25 24.36
C ARG A 62 -15.63 -30.58 24.33
N PRO A 63 -16.49 -30.86 23.33
CA PRO A 63 -17.80 -30.26 23.27
C PRO A 63 -18.77 -30.95 24.23
N GLY A 64 -19.30 -30.17 25.18
CA GLY A 64 -20.55 -30.45 25.91
C GLY A 64 -20.41 -31.04 27.31
N VAL A 65 -20.52 -30.19 28.33
CA VAL A 65 -21.42 -30.26 29.53
C VAL A 65 -21.43 -28.84 30.16
N PRO A 66 -22.59 -28.28 30.55
CA PRO A 66 -22.67 -26.90 31.05
C PRO A 66 -22.35 -26.81 32.55
N GLY A 67 -21.41 -25.94 32.92
CA GLY A 67 -21.24 -25.50 34.31
C GLY A 67 -19.80 -25.30 34.78
N SER A 68 -19.21 -24.14 34.46
CA SER A 68 -18.27 -23.41 35.33
C SER A 68 -17.81 -22.12 34.62
N ALA A 69 -18.13 -20.98 35.25
CA ALA A 69 -17.73 -19.59 34.97
C ALA A 69 -16.99 -19.28 33.65
N GLU A 70 -17.74 -18.66 32.73
CA GLU A 70 -17.25 -18.07 31.49
C GLU A 70 -16.13 -17.02 31.75
N PRO A 71 -15.01 -17.04 31.02
CA PRO A 71 -14.26 -15.81 30.80
C PRO A 71 -15.16 -14.85 30.01
N ALA A 72 -15.22 -13.59 30.42
CA ALA A 72 -16.09 -12.58 29.82
C ALA A 72 -16.06 -12.63 28.29
N PRO A 73 -17.22 -12.54 27.61
CA PRO A 73 -17.30 -12.70 26.17
C PRO A 73 -16.43 -11.64 25.50
N VAL A 74 -15.41 -12.09 24.76
CA VAL A 74 -14.80 -11.26 23.72
C VAL A 74 -15.92 -10.97 22.73
N VAL A 75 -16.44 -9.75 22.75
CA VAL A 75 -17.45 -9.29 21.80
C VAL A 75 -16.81 -9.29 20.41
N ARG A 76 -17.02 -10.37 19.66
CA ARG A 76 -16.64 -10.50 18.26
C ARG A 76 -17.69 -9.77 17.44
N ILE A 77 -17.33 -8.60 16.93
CA ILE A 77 -18.23 -7.73 16.17
C ILE A 77 -18.18 -8.12 14.70
N ASP A 78 -19.36 -8.23 14.07
CA ASP A 78 -19.52 -8.44 12.64
C ASP A 78 -18.97 -7.23 11.84
N PRO A 79 -17.98 -7.41 10.94
CA PRO A 79 -17.43 -6.36 10.07
C PRO A 79 -18.50 -5.60 9.26
N GLN A 80 -19.68 -6.20 9.04
CA GLN A 80 -20.81 -5.55 8.36
C GLN A 80 -21.40 -4.37 9.14
N GLN A 81 -21.18 -4.29 10.46
CA GLN A 81 -21.73 -3.21 11.27
C GLN A 81 -20.94 -1.90 11.18
N TYR A 82 -19.67 -1.93 10.72
CA TYR A 82 -18.77 -0.77 10.77
C TYR A 82 -17.90 -0.56 9.52
N THR A 83 -17.88 -1.52 8.59
CA THR A 83 -17.29 -1.34 7.26
C THR A 83 -18.37 -0.78 6.31
N PRO A 84 -18.12 0.32 5.56
CA PRO A 84 -19.11 0.82 4.60
C PRO A 84 -19.60 -0.30 3.66
N ARG A 85 -20.92 -0.48 3.49
CA ARG A 85 -21.52 -1.62 2.75
C ARG A 85 -20.89 -1.86 1.38
N HIS A 86 -20.58 -0.78 0.65
CA HIS A 86 -19.95 -0.86 -0.68
C HIS A 86 -18.53 -1.46 -0.63
N LEU A 87 -17.79 -1.27 0.46
CA LEU A 87 -16.47 -1.83 0.68
C LEU A 87 -16.59 -3.32 1.00
N ALA A 88 -17.51 -3.69 1.90
CA ALA A 88 -17.82 -5.07 2.26
C ALA A 88 -18.29 -5.88 1.04
N GLU A 89 -19.14 -5.31 0.17
CA GLU A 89 -19.62 -5.96 -1.06
C GLU A 89 -18.51 -6.18 -2.09
N ARG A 90 -17.61 -5.21 -2.31
CA ARG A 90 -16.44 -5.38 -3.20
C ARG A 90 -15.49 -6.45 -2.70
N ILE A 91 -15.31 -6.51 -1.38
CA ILE A 91 -14.51 -7.51 -0.67
C ILE A 91 -15.11 -8.92 -0.84
N LEU A 92 -16.41 -9.07 -0.58
CA LEU A 92 -17.17 -10.33 -0.66
C LEU A 92 -17.15 -10.96 -2.06
N ARG A 93 -17.00 -10.16 -3.12
CA ARG A 93 -16.97 -10.62 -4.52
C ARG A 93 -15.58 -10.95 -5.04
N SER A 94 -14.51 -10.60 -4.32
CA SER A 94 -13.14 -10.79 -4.81
C SER A 94 -12.53 -12.13 -4.39
N ARG A 95 -12.15 -12.98 -5.37
CA ARG A 95 -11.39 -14.22 -5.10
C ARG A 95 -10.04 -13.94 -4.43
N GLY A 96 -9.40 -12.83 -4.77
CA GLY A 96 -8.12 -12.40 -4.17
C GLY A 96 -8.20 -12.12 -2.66
N ALA A 97 -9.36 -11.73 -2.13
CA ALA A 97 -9.52 -11.54 -0.68
C ALA A 97 -9.44 -12.85 0.11
N LEU A 98 -9.90 -13.97 -0.46
CA LEU A 98 -9.90 -15.29 0.20
C LEU A 98 -8.51 -15.94 0.22
N GLU A 99 -7.70 -15.72 -0.83
CA GLU A 99 -6.33 -16.26 -0.93
C GLU A 99 -5.30 -15.40 -0.17
N GLY A 100 -5.59 -14.10 -0.06
CA GLY A 100 -4.80 -13.10 0.66
C GLY A 100 -3.71 -12.43 -0.17
N GLU A 101 -3.25 -11.27 0.32
CA GLU A 101 -2.32 -10.37 -0.38
C GLU A 101 -1.31 -9.75 0.59
N ARG A 102 -0.13 -9.39 0.08
CA ARG A 102 0.81 -8.51 0.80
C ARG A 102 0.49 -7.06 0.50
N LYS A 103 0.28 -6.26 1.54
CA LYS A 103 0.00 -4.83 1.42
C LYS A 103 0.92 -4.01 2.31
N GLN A 104 1.31 -2.85 1.79
CA GLN A 104 1.91 -1.79 2.59
C GLN A 104 0.80 -1.10 3.37
N VAL A 105 0.86 -1.16 4.70
CA VAL A 105 -0.17 -0.64 5.59
C VAL A 105 0.43 0.19 6.73
N THR A 106 -0.41 0.96 7.41
CA THR A 106 -0.12 1.45 8.77
C THR A 106 -1.06 0.80 9.75
N VAL A 107 -0.47 0.16 10.76
CA VAL A 107 -1.19 -0.46 11.87
C VAL A 107 -1.26 0.55 13.02
N LEU A 108 -2.46 0.74 13.55
CA LEU A 108 -2.74 1.57 14.71
C LEU A 108 -3.26 0.67 15.85
N PHE A 109 -2.61 0.75 17.00
CA PHE A 109 -3.13 0.24 18.26
C PHE A 109 -3.49 1.41 19.16
N ALA A 110 -4.67 1.39 19.75
CA ALA A 110 -5.07 2.36 20.76
C ALA A 110 -5.63 1.60 21.96
N ASP A 111 -5.27 2.03 23.17
CA ASP A 111 -5.64 1.39 24.42
C ASP A 111 -5.95 2.45 25.49
N ILE A 112 -6.92 2.17 26.35
CA ILE A 112 -7.27 3.02 27.50
C ILE A 112 -6.34 2.68 28.66
N LYS A 113 -5.62 3.70 29.15
CA LYS A 113 -4.64 3.53 30.22
C LYS A 113 -5.30 2.97 31.48
N GLY A 114 -4.73 1.88 32.00
CA GLY A 114 -5.03 1.38 33.34
C GLY A 114 -6.50 1.00 33.51
N SER A 115 -7.18 0.60 32.44
CA SER A 115 -8.59 0.22 32.43
C SER A 115 -8.98 -0.64 33.63
N MET A 116 -8.19 -1.64 33.99
CA MET A 116 -8.46 -2.50 35.15
C MET A 116 -8.43 -1.75 36.49
N GLU A 117 -7.47 -0.85 36.70
CA GLU A 117 -7.37 -0.05 37.94
C GLU A 117 -8.45 1.05 37.97
N LEU A 118 -8.72 1.63 36.80
CA LEU A 118 -9.69 2.70 36.57
C LEU A 118 -11.13 2.20 36.76
N LEU A 119 -11.36 0.90 36.56
CA LEU A 119 -12.65 0.22 36.68
C LEU A 119 -12.77 -0.65 37.94
N ALA A 120 -11.70 -0.81 38.73
CA ALA A 120 -11.67 -1.70 39.92
C ALA A 120 -12.70 -1.34 41.00
N GLY A 121 -13.19 -0.09 41.00
CA GLY A 121 -14.22 0.39 41.93
C GLY A 121 -15.62 0.57 41.34
N LEU A 122 -15.81 0.25 40.04
CA LEU A 122 -17.10 0.35 39.35
C LEU A 122 -17.73 -1.03 39.21
N ASP A 123 -19.06 -1.09 39.16
CA ASP A 123 -19.74 -2.31 38.74
C ASP A 123 -19.58 -2.52 37.21
N ALA A 124 -20.00 -3.69 36.73
CA ALA A 124 -19.84 -4.05 35.32
C ALA A 124 -20.65 -3.14 34.36
N GLU A 125 -21.75 -2.55 34.82
CA GLU A 125 -22.60 -1.67 34.00
C GLU A 125 -21.99 -0.28 33.89
N ASP A 126 -21.53 0.28 35.00
CA ASP A 126 -20.81 1.56 35.07
C ASP A 126 -19.48 1.49 34.32
N ALA A 127 -18.76 0.37 34.42
CA ALA A 127 -17.56 0.14 33.65
C ALA A 127 -17.81 0.18 32.14
N ARG A 128 -18.91 -0.44 31.68
CA ARG A 128 -19.32 -0.38 30.27
C ARG A 128 -19.77 1.01 29.85
N ALA A 129 -20.46 1.74 30.73
CA ALA A 129 -20.89 3.11 30.47
C ALA A 129 -19.71 4.09 30.30
N VAL A 130 -18.52 3.75 30.83
CA VAL A 130 -17.27 4.49 30.60
C VAL A 130 -16.53 4.01 29.34
N LEU A 131 -16.43 2.69 29.14
CA LEU A 131 -15.65 2.09 28.04
C LEU A 131 -16.34 2.25 26.67
N ASP A 132 -17.64 1.95 26.56
CA ASP A 132 -18.36 1.93 25.27
C ASP A 132 -18.24 3.28 24.53
N PRO A 133 -18.47 4.46 25.18
CA PRO A 133 -18.32 5.75 24.50
C PRO A 133 -16.89 6.05 24.04
N ALA A 134 -15.89 5.57 24.79
CA ALA A 134 -14.48 5.76 24.46
C ALA A 134 -14.09 4.91 23.24
N ILE A 135 -14.45 3.63 23.24
CA ILE A 135 -14.25 2.70 22.10
C ILE A 135 -14.96 3.24 20.86
N ASP A 136 -16.23 3.63 20.99
CA ASP A 136 -17.02 4.21 19.91
C ASP A 136 -16.39 5.47 19.31
N ALA A 137 -15.84 6.35 20.16
CA ALA A 137 -15.15 7.55 19.70
C ALA A 137 -13.84 7.22 18.98
N MET A 138 -13.10 6.20 19.43
CA MET A 138 -11.93 5.71 18.72
C MET A 138 -12.31 5.12 17.36
N MET A 139 -13.33 4.28 17.30
CA MET A 139 -13.83 3.69 16.05
C MET A 139 -14.28 4.76 15.05
N ARG A 140 -15.06 5.76 15.50
CA ARG A 140 -15.46 6.91 14.66
C ARG A 140 -14.27 7.69 14.12
N ALA A 141 -13.22 7.87 14.92
CA ALA A 141 -12.00 8.54 14.48
C ALA A 141 -11.26 7.73 13.40
N VAL A 142 -11.19 6.40 13.51
CA VAL A 142 -10.64 5.52 12.47
C VAL A 142 -11.44 5.62 11.18
N SER A 143 -12.76 5.41 11.27
CA SER A 143 -13.65 5.44 10.09
C SER A 143 -13.66 6.80 9.39
N ARG A 144 -13.52 7.90 10.14
CA ARG A 144 -13.44 9.26 9.58
C ARG A 144 -12.29 9.44 8.58
N TYR A 145 -11.19 8.71 8.75
CA TYR A 145 -10.03 8.77 7.86
C TYR A 145 -9.90 7.52 6.97
N ASP A 146 -11.03 6.83 6.73
CA ASP A 146 -11.19 5.55 6.04
C ASP A 146 -10.25 4.43 6.52
N GLY A 147 -9.89 4.42 7.81
CA GLY A 147 -9.27 3.25 8.40
C GLY A 147 -10.29 2.13 8.60
N THR A 148 -9.81 0.90 8.66
CA THR A 148 -10.63 -0.27 8.99
C THR A 148 -10.31 -0.72 10.41
N VAL A 149 -11.29 -0.68 11.31
CA VAL A 149 -11.14 -1.29 12.64
C VAL A 149 -11.15 -2.80 12.46
N ASN A 150 -10.05 -3.44 12.80
CA ASN A 150 -9.87 -4.87 12.55
C ASN A 150 -10.26 -5.72 13.78
N LYS A 151 -9.89 -5.26 14.99
CA LYS A 151 -10.22 -5.97 16.24
C LYS A 151 -10.51 -4.95 17.36
N VAL A 152 -11.49 -5.27 18.20
CA VAL A 152 -11.70 -4.61 19.51
C VAL A 152 -11.09 -5.51 20.57
N LEU A 153 -10.24 -4.95 21.43
CA LEU A 153 -9.41 -5.67 22.41
C LEU A 153 -9.99 -5.60 23.84
N GLY A 154 -11.23 -5.16 23.98
CA GLY A 154 -11.87 -4.86 25.27
C GLY A 154 -11.83 -3.37 25.56
N ASP A 155 -10.69 -2.89 26.06
CA ASP A 155 -10.39 -1.50 26.40
C ASP A 155 -9.64 -0.74 25.30
N GLY A 156 -9.32 -1.42 24.20
CA GLY A 156 -8.60 -0.86 23.07
C GLY A 156 -9.13 -1.31 21.72
N ILE A 157 -8.53 -0.76 20.66
CA ILE A 157 -8.79 -1.16 19.27
C ILE A 157 -7.49 -1.38 18.51
N MET A 158 -7.55 -2.26 17.51
CA MET A 158 -6.55 -2.40 16.47
C MET A 158 -7.19 -2.02 15.13
N ALA A 159 -6.58 -1.07 14.43
CA ALA A 159 -7.03 -0.58 13.14
C ALA A 159 -5.93 -0.65 12.08
N LEU A 160 -6.35 -0.79 10.82
CA LEU A 160 -5.48 -0.86 9.65
C LEU A 160 -5.84 0.27 8.68
N PHE A 161 -4.81 0.97 8.21
CA PHE A 161 -4.89 1.94 7.12
C PHE A 161 -4.13 1.39 5.92
N GLY A 162 -4.72 1.49 4.72
CA GLY A 162 -4.20 0.84 3.51
C GLY A 162 -4.57 -0.64 3.36
N ALA A 163 -5.46 -1.17 4.21
CA ALA A 163 -6.09 -2.47 4.06
C ALA A 163 -7.56 -2.41 4.53
N PRO A 164 -8.48 -3.17 3.90
CA PRO A 164 -8.26 -4.12 2.80
C PRO A 164 -8.03 -3.45 1.43
N ILE A 165 -8.32 -2.16 1.30
CA ILE A 165 -8.03 -1.37 0.10
C ILE A 165 -6.78 -0.52 0.35
N ALA A 166 -5.80 -0.62 -0.54
CA ALA A 166 -4.57 0.17 -0.49
C ALA A 166 -4.88 1.67 -0.59
N GLN A 167 -4.22 2.44 0.28
CA GLN A 167 -4.37 3.88 0.40
C GLN A 167 -2.99 4.50 0.23
N GLU A 168 -2.88 5.54 -0.60
CA GLU A 168 -1.59 6.17 -0.89
C GLU A 168 -1.02 6.90 0.32
N ASP A 169 -1.89 7.45 1.15
CA ASP A 169 -1.63 8.28 2.32
C ASP A 169 -1.99 7.57 3.63
N HIS A 170 -1.90 6.23 3.65
CA HIS A 170 -2.29 5.39 4.79
C HIS A 170 -1.64 5.82 6.12
N ALA A 171 -0.37 6.22 6.11
CA ALA A 171 0.34 6.70 7.30
C ALA A 171 -0.17 8.05 7.80
N VAL A 172 -0.40 9.01 6.89
CA VAL A 172 -0.95 10.33 7.23
C VAL A 172 -2.34 10.18 7.86
N ARG A 173 -3.19 9.35 7.25
CA ARG A 173 -4.54 9.05 7.76
C ARG A 173 -4.51 8.43 9.16
N ALA A 174 -3.60 7.48 9.40
CA ALA A 174 -3.43 6.87 10.71
C ALA A 174 -3.01 7.91 11.78
N CYS A 175 -2.08 8.81 11.44
CA CYS A 175 -1.69 9.90 12.33
C CYS A 175 -2.85 10.86 12.62
N TYR A 176 -3.61 11.25 11.60
CA TYR A 176 -4.77 12.12 11.80
C TYR A 176 -5.89 11.45 12.60
N ALA A 177 -6.13 10.15 12.39
CA ALA A 177 -7.03 9.37 13.23
C ALA A 177 -6.56 9.38 14.69
N ALA A 178 -5.27 9.16 14.95
CA ALA A 178 -4.71 9.21 16.29
C ALA A 178 -4.90 10.58 16.97
N LEU A 179 -4.65 11.69 16.25
CA LEU A 179 -4.90 13.04 16.76
C LEU A 179 -6.39 13.28 17.05
N ALA A 180 -7.27 12.81 16.16
CA ALA A 180 -8.71 12.93 16.33
C ALA A 180 -9.22 12.10 17.53
N MET A 181 -8.62 10.93 17.79
CA MET A 181 -8.90 10.13 18.98
C MET A 181 -8.57 10.91 20.25
N HIS A 182 -7.36 11.47 20.36
CA HIS A 182 -6.97 12.30 21.51
C HIS A 182 -7.91 13.50 21.71
N GLN A 183 -8.31 14.17 20.62
CA GLN A 183 -9.28 15.27 20.70
C GLN A 183 -10.68 14.82 21.14
N ALA A 184 -11.11 13.61 20.77
CA ALA A 184 -12.39 13.04 21.20
C ALA A 184 -12.33 12.62 22.67
N MET A 185 -11.23 11.99 23.10
CA MET A 185 -11.02 11.60 24.50
C MET A 185 -10.99 12.81 25.43
N ARG A 186 -10.36 13.92 25.05
CA ARG A 186 -10.39 15.16 25.85
C ARG A 186 -11.80 15.71 26.06
N ARG A 187 -12.70 15.55 25.06
CA ARG A 187 -14.11 15.98 25.18
C ARG A 187 -14.89 15.05 26.09
N LEU A 188 -14.75 13.73 25.90
CA LEU A 188 -15.39 12.71 26.73
C LEU A 188 -14.91 12.76 28.18
N GLY A 189 -13.62 12.98 28.41
CA GLY A 189 -13.03 13.06 29.75
C GLY A 189 -13.68 14.12 30.65
N GLY A 190 -14.14 15.25 30.08
CA GLY A 190 -14.90 16.26 30.83
C GLY A 190 -16.24 15.74 31.35
N GLU A 191 -16.97 14.99 30.52
CA GLU A 191 -18.27 14.40 30.85
C GLU A 191 -18.11 13.21 31.81
N THR A 192 -17.15 12.34 31.55
CA THR A 192 -16.84 11.16 32.39
C THR A 192 -16.33 11.57 33.76
N ARG A 193 -15.46 12.59 33.85
CA ARG A 193 -14.99 13.12 35.14
C ARG A 193 -16.15 13.71 35.95
N ALA A 194 -17.07 14.42 35.31
CA ALA A 194 -18.23 15.00 35.99
C ALA A 194 -19.21 13.93 36.52
N ARG A 195 -19.36 12.82 35.80
CA ARG A 195 -20.35 11.78 36.12
C ARG A 195 -19.80 10.66 37.01
N PHE A 196 -18.55 10.24 36.81
CA PHE A 196 -17.95 9.08 37.47
C PHE A 196 -16.68 9.43 38.27
N GLY A 197 -16.17 10.67 38.18
CA GLY A 197 -14.96 11.09 38.89
C GLY A 197 -13.64 10.61 38.28
N VAL A 198 -13.69 10.06 37.06
CA VAL A 198 -12.56 9.39 36.41
C VAL A 198 -12.09 10.14 35.17
N ASP A 199 -10.77 10.20 34.95
CA ASP A 199 -10.14 10.80 33.76
C ASP A 199 -9.70 9.69 32.79
N VAL A 200 -10.18 9.73 31.55
CA VAL A 200 -9.92 8.68 30.55
C VAL A 200 -8.84 9.16 29.59
N GLU A 201 -7.67 8.55 29.68
CA GLU A 201 -6.55 8.79 28.77
C GLU A 201 -6.29 7.56 27.91
N ILE A 202 -5.95 7.77 26.64
CA ILE A 202 -5.55 6.70 25.72
C ILE A 202 -4.07 6.79 25.38
N ARG A 203 -3.49 5.65 25.02
CA ARG A 203 -2.17 5.53 24.41
C ARG A 203 -2.33 5.00 23.01
N ILE A 204 -1.52 5.48 22.07
CA ILE A 204 -1.59 5.05 20.68
C ILE A 204 -0.20 4.69 20.15
N GLY A 205 -0.12 3.59 19.42
CA GLY A 205 1.07 3.11 18.73
C GLY A 205 0.84 2.96 17.24
N LEU A 206 1.77 3.48 16.43
CA LEU A 206 1.73 3.41 14.97
C LEU A 206 2.98 2.73 14.42
N ASN A 207 2.80 1.83 13.45
CA ASN A 207 3.91 1.33 12.64
C ASN A 207 3.45 1.06 11.20
N SER A 208 4.32 1.36 10.24
CA SER A 208 4.09 1.14 8.81
C SER A 208 4.99 0.04 8.27
N GLY A 209 4.45 -0.81 7.40
CA GLY A 209 5.22 -1.89 6.79
C GLY A 209 4.36 -2.85 5.99
N ASP A 210 5.00 -3.88 5.47
CA ASP A 210 4.32 -4.96 4.75
C ASP A 210 3.58 -5.88 5.74
N VAL A 211 2.33 -6.19 5.40
CA VAL A 211 1.46 -7.11 6.14
C VAL A 211 0.78 -8.05 5.17
N VAL A 212 0.62 -9.31 5.58
CA VAL A 212 -0.24 -10.26 4.87
C VAL A 212 -1.67 -10.06 5.34
N VAL A 213 -2.57 -9.75 4.40
CA VAL A 213 -4.00 -9.57 4.62
C VAL A 213 -4.71 -10.77 4.01
N ARG A 214 -5.43 -11.55 4.81
CA ARG A 214 -6.25 -12.69 4.37
C ARG A 214 -7.66 -12.52 4.91
N ALA A 215 -8.68 -12.75 4.08
CA ALA A 215 -10.03 -12.86 4.57
C ALA A 215 -10.28 -14.28 5.07
N ILE A 216 -10.47 -14.43 6.38
CA ILE A 216 -10.86 -15.69 7.00
C ILE A 216 -12.39 -15.73 6.96
N ARG A 217 -12.94 -16.70 6.23
CA ARG A 217 -14.38 -16.91 6.14
C ARG A 217 -14.82 -17.70 7.38
N ASN A 218 -15.49 -17.05 8.32
CA ASN A 218 -16.28 -17.72 9.37
C ASN A 218 -17.77 -17.57 9.05
N ASP A 219 -18.61 -18.47 9.55
CA ASP A 219 -20.02 -18.65 9.16
C ASP A 219 -20.91 -17.39 9.27
N LEU A 220 -20.44 -16.29 9.89
CA LEU A 220 -21.17 -15.02 10.00
C LEU A 220 -20.30 -13.75 9.82
N SER A 221 -18.99 -13.84 9.53
CA SER A 221 -18.12 -12.67 9.29
C SER A 221 -16.86 -13.00 8.47
N MET A 222 -16.33 -12.01 7.73
CA MET A 222 -14.98 -12.08 7.16
C MET A 222 -13.99 -11.30 8.03
N ASP A 223 -13.14 -12.03 8.75
CA ASP A 223 -12.11 -11.42 9.60
C ASP A 223 -10.81 -11.27 8.81
N TYR A 224 -10.17 -10.10 8.89
CA TYR A 224 -8.89 -9.85 8.25
C TYR A 224 -7.76 -10.08 9.25
N ASP A 225 -7.00 -11.16 9.13
CA ASP A 225 -5.84 -11.30 10.01
C ASP A 225 -4.62 -10.62 9.40
N ALA A 226 -4.13 -9.58 10.09
CA ALA A 226 -2.91 -8.86 9.76
C ALA A 226 -1.74 -9.51 10.50
N ILE A 227 -1.13 -10.52 9.89
CA ILE A 227 -0.06 -11.30 10.51
C ILE A 227 1.29 -10.75 10.04
N GLY A 228 2.15 -10.36 10.98
CA GLY A 228 3.54 -10.03 10.69
C GLY A 228 4.26 -9.23 11.79
N PRO A 229 5.59 -9.10 11.68
CA PRO A 229 6.41 -8.27 12.58
C PRO A 229 5.91 -6.82 12.67
N THR A 230 5.36 -6.29 11.58
CA THR A 230 4.79 -4.94 11.47
C THR A 230 3.69 -4.67 12.50
N THR A 231 2.77 -5.62 12.69
CA THR A 231 1.65 -5.52 13.65
C THR A 231 2.16 -5.52 15.08
N HIS A 232 3.10 -6.41 15.41
CA HIS A 232 3.68 -6.48 16.75
C HIS A 232 4.43 -5.20 17.12
N LEU A 233 5.16 -4.61 16.17
CA LEU A 233 5.89 -3.38 16.45
C LEU A 233 4.97 -2.19 16.73
N ALA A 234 3.81 -2.08 16.06
CA ALA A 234 2.80 -1.06 16.39
C ALA A 234 2.27 -1.21 17.82
N ALA A 235 1.95 -2.45 18.24
CA ALA A 235 1.53 -2.73 19.61
C ALA A 235 2.63 -2.37 20.62
N ARG A 236 3.91 -2.59 20.30
CA ARG A 236 5.01 -2.14 21.15
C ARG A 236 5.13 -0.62 21.23
N MET A 237 4.86 0.10 20.14
CA MET A 237 4.83 1.57 20.18
C MET A 237 3.73 2.08 21.12
N GLU A 238 2.56 1.45 21.13
CA GLU A 238 1.46 1.78 22.04
C GLU A 238 1.87 1.56 23.49
N GLN A 239 2.42 0.38 23.81
CA GLN A 239 2.87 0.04 25.16
C GLN A 239 3.96 0.99 25.68
N LEU A 240 4.80 1.46 24.77
CA LEU A 240 5.84 2.42 25.08
C LEU A 240 5.27 3.84 25.28
N ALA A 241 4.15 4.18 24.64
CA ALA A 241 3.56 5.52 24.68
C ALA A 241 3.17 5.93 26.10
N ARG A 242 3.37 7.23 26.40
CA ARG A 242 2.85 7.82 27.63
C ARG A 242 1.33 8.03 27.48
N PRO A 243 0.56 8.04 28.58
CA PRO A 243 -0.85 8.41 28.54
C PRO A 243 -1.06 9.75 27.82
N GLY A 244 -2.06 9.81 26.94
CA GLY A 244 -2.36 11.00 26.13
C GLY A 244 -1.37 11.26 24.99
N SER A 245 -0.43 10.35 24.71
CA SER A 245 0.54 10.47 23.62
C SER A 245 0.39 9.37 22.57
N THR A 246 0.97 9.63 21.40
CA THR A 246 1.05 8.68 20.30
C THR A 246 2.50 8.48 19.92
N ARG A 247 2.98 7.22 19.91
CA ARG A 247 4.31 6.88 19.42
C ARG A 247 4.25 6.21 18.05
N MET A 248 5.25 6.49 17.23
CA MET A 248 5.40 5.90 15.91
C MET A 248 6.84 5.53 15.60
N THR A 249 7.02 4.57 14.70
CA THR A 249 8.34 4.22 14.17
C THR A 249 8.79 5.20 13.09
N LEU A 250 10.10 5.19 12.79
CA LEU A 250 10.67 5.94 11.66
C LEU A 250 9.94 5.64 10.32
N ALA A 251 9.55 4.40 10.08
CA ALA A 251 8.85 4.00 8.87
C ALA A 251 7.49 4.72 8.71
N THR A 252 6.74 4.90 9.82
CA THR A 252 5.50 5.69 9.79
C THR A 252 5.78 7.17 9.63
N HIS A 253 6.76 7.70 10.36
CA HIS A 253 7.13 9.11 10.29
C HIS A 253 7.50 9.54 8.87
N ARG A 254 8.36 8.77 8.18
CA ARG A 254 8.78 9.05 6.78
C ARG A 254 7.59 9.15 5.82
N LEU A 255 6.63 8.24 5.96
CA LEU A 255 5.44 8.23 5.10
C LEU A 255 4.45 9.35 5.42
N ALA A 256 4.56 9.97 6.61
CA ALA A 256 3.72 11.07 7.05
C ALA A 256 4.45 12.43 7.08
N GLU A 257 5.71 12.47 6.65
CA GLU A 257 6.58 13.64 6.75
C GLU A 257 5.97 14.87 6.06
N GLY A 258 6.07 16.03 6.72
CA GLY A 258 5.48 17.30 6.26
C GLY A 258 3.99 17.47 6.53
N PHE A 259 3.24 16.37 6.70
CA PHE A 259 1.81 16.39 7.05
C PHE A 259 1.57 16.36 8.56
N VAL A 260 2.55 15.97 9.34
CA VAL A 260 2.45 15.85 10.80
C VAL A 260 3.62 16.54 11.48
N GLU A 261 3.39 16.97 12.71
CA GLU A 261 4.44 17.43 13.62
C GLU A 261 4.78 16.28 14.56
N ALA A 262 6.08 15.98 14.68
CA ALA A 262 6.57 14.91 15.54
C ALA A 262 7.92 15.25 16.17
N ASN A 263 8.12 14.78 17.39
CA ASN A 263 9.38 14.89 18.11
C ASN A 263 10.15 13.58 18.00
N ALA A 264 11.43 13.64 17.60
CA ALA A 264 12.32 12.49 17.64
C ALA A 264 12.64 12.15 19.10
N LEU A 265 12.38 10.91 19.50
CA LEU A 265 12.76 10.38 20.81
C LEU A 265 14.04 9.54 20.76
N GLY A 266 14.55 9.25 19.55
CA GLY A 266 15.77 8.50 19.28
C GLY A 266 15.57 6.98 19.24
N ALA A 267 16.67 6.26 18.99
CA ALA A 267 16.71 4.81 18.98
C ALA A 267 16.45 4.20 20.37
N MET A 268 15.47 3.30 20.47
CA MET A 268 15.08 2.61 21.69
C MET A 268 15.12 1.09 21.52
N PRO A 269 15.58 0.32 22.53
CA PRO A 269 15.47 -1.13 22.50
C PRO A 269 14.01 -1.55 22.61
N VAL A 270 13.54 -2.39 21.68
CA VAL A 270 12.17 -2.91 21.66
C VAL A 270 12.19 -4.43 21.81
N LYS A 271 11.44 -4.97 22.76
CA LYS A 271 11.38 -6.41 23.01
C LYS A 271 10.96 -7.17 21.74
N GLY A 272 11.78 -8.13 21.32
CA GLY A 272 11.53 -8.97 20.14
C GLY A 272 12.10 -8.39 18.82
N VAL A 273 12.77 -7.24 18.87
CA VAL A 273 13.54 -6.68 17.75
C VAL A 273 15.01 -6.70 18.14
N ALA A 274 15.87 -7.20 17.25
CA ALA A 274 17.30 -7.33 17.53
C ALA A 274 18.00 -5.96 17.56
N GLU A 275 17.62 -5.05 16.67
CA GLU A 275 18.18 -3.72 16.55
C GLU A 275 17.30 -2.67 17.26
N PRO A 276 17.89 -1.62 17.87
CA PRO A 276 17.14 -0.49 18.37
C PRO A 276 16.27 0.16 17.29
N VAL A 277 15.06 0.55 17.66
CA VAL A 277 14.08 1.17 16.75
C VAL A 277 14.06 2.67 17.00
N GLU A 278 14.21 3.48 15.96
CA GLU A 278 14.02 4.94 16.01
C GLU A 278 12.54 5.28 16.26
N VAL A 279 12.26 5.96 17.38
CA VAL A 279 10.90 6.28 17.85
C VAL A 279 10.63 7.77 17.78
N PHE A 280 9.41 8.12 17.38
CA PHE A 280 8.90 9.48 17.30
C PHE A 280 7.60 9.62 18.09
N GLU A 281 7.37 10.79 18.67
CA GLU A 281 6.10 11.17 19.31
C GLU A 281 5.32 12.12 18.41
N LEU A 282 4.08 11.76 18.06
CA LEU A 282 3.18 12.63 17.27
C LEU A 282 2.62 13.75 18.16
N THR A 283 2.87 14.99 17.78
CA THR A 283 2.44 16.17 18.57
C THR A 283 1.30 16.93 17.92
N GLY A 284 1.18 16.90 16.59
CA GLY A 284 0.19 17.71 15.89
C GLY A 284 0.05 17.39 14.40
N ALA A 285 -0.91 18.05 13.77
CA ALA A 285 -1.04 18.06 12.32
C ALA A 285 -0.14 19.17 11.76
N GLY A 286 0.62 18.86 10.72
CA GLY A 286 1.48 19.82 10.03
C GLY A 286 0.68 20.80 9.18
N ASN A 287 1.41 21.72 8.56
CA ASN A 287 0.82 22.77 7.72
C ASN A 287 0.56 22.31 6.28
N ALA A 288 1.23 21.25 5.81
CA ALA A 288 1.00 20.75 4.47
C ALA A 288 -0.41 20.12 4.34
N ARG A 289 -1.09 20.44 3.25
CA ARG A 289 -2.38 19.85 2.86
C ARG A 289 -2.23 18.97 1.63
N THR A 290 -1.21 19.20 0.82
CA THR A 290 -0.87 18.38 -0.35
C THR A 290 0.57 17.87 -0.27
N ARG A 291 0.87 16.78 -0.97
CA ARG A 291 2.24 16.24 -1.06
C ARG A 291 3.22 17.25 -1.63
N LEU A 292 2.78 18.04 -2.61
CA LEU A 292 3.60 19.08 -3.22
C LEU A 292 4.02 20.15 -2.20
N GLN A 293 3.13 20.52 -1.26
CA GLN A 293 3.48 21.44 -0.19
C GLN A 293 4.47 20.81 0.80
N ALA A 294 4.28 19.53 1.14
CA ALA A 294 5.19 18.80 2.01
C ALA A 294 6.62 18.74 1.42
N THR A 295 6.76 18.43 0.13
CA THR A 295 8.07 18.45 -0.55
C THR A 295 8.62 19.86 -0.78
N GLY A 296 7.76 20.86 -0.96
CA GLY A 296 8.17 22.26 -1.17
C GLY A 296 9.01 22.83 -0.04
N ALA A 297 8.79 22.40 1.21
CA ALA A 297 9.59 22.81 2.36
C ALA A 297 11.08 22.41 2.25
N ALA A 298 11.38 21.31 1.55
CA ALA A 298 12.74 20.82 1.29
C ALA A 298 13.36 21.40 0.00
N GLY A 299 12.63 22.27 -0.70
CA GLY A 299 13.04 22.85 -1.98
C GLY A 299 12.74 21.93 -3.16
N PHE A 300 12.14 22.49 -4.20
CA PHE A 300 11.70 21.72 -5.35
C PHE A 300 12.83 21.36 -6.33
N THR A 301 12.63 20.30 -7.10
CA THR A 301 13.44 20.00 -8.29
C THR A 301 13.18 20.99 -9.40
N ARG A 302 14.16 21.12 -10.30
CA ARG A 302 13.99 21.94 -11.51
C ARG A 302 12.76 21.45 -12.29
N PHE A 303 11.87 22.37 -12.64
CA PHE A 303 10.74 22.07 -13.51
C PHE A 303 11.21 21.95 -14.97
N VAL A 304 10.91 20.83 -15.62
CA VAL A 304 11.46 20.45 -16.93
C VAL A 304 10.42 19.79 -17.83
N GLY A 305 10.52 20.03 -19.14
CA GLY A 305 9.82 19.26 -20.18
C GLY A 305 8.30 19.48 -20.24
N ARG A 306 7.83 20.67 -19.85
CA ARG A 306 6.40 21.03 -19.74
C ARG A 306 6.06 22.33 -20.47
N GLU A 307 6.90 22.74 -21.40
CA GLU A 307 6.73 23.97 -22.17
C GLU A 307 5.43 23.98 -22.99
N PRO A 308 5.01 22.88 -23.66
CA PRO A 308 3.74 22.84 -24.39
C PRO A 308 2.51 23.03 -23.49
N GLU A 309 2.49 22.36 -22.34
CA GLU A 309 1.36 22.43 -21.39
C GLU A 309 1.27 23.81 -20.75
N LEU A 310 2.40 24.44 -20.42
CA LEU A 310 2.44 25.83 -19.96
C LEU A 310 1.92 26.80 -21.02
N ALA A 311 2.31 26.62 -22.29
CA ALA A 311 1.83 27.49 -23.38
C ALA A 311 0.30 27.39 -23.58
N ALA A 312 -0.27 26.20 -23.40
CA ALA A 312 -1.73 26.03 -23.47
C ALA A 312 -2.46 26.69 -22.28
N LEU A 313 -1.91 26.61 -21.08
CA LEU A 313 -2.43 27.33 -19.91
C LEU A 313 -2.35 28.86 -20.10
N ASP A 314 -1.25 29.34 -20.67
CA ASP A 314 -1.06 30.76 -20.99
C ASP A 314 -2.12 31.27 -21.99
N GLN A 315 -2.42 30.47 -23.01
CA GLN A 315 -3.47 30.81 -23.98
C GLN A 315 -4.84 30.93 -23.29
N ALA A 316 -5.19 29.98 -22.42
CA ALA A 316 -6.44 29.99 -21.68
C ALA A 316 -6.54 31.19 -20.72
N LEU A 317 -5.43 31.52 -20.03
CA LEU A 317 -5.33 32.71 -19.17
C LEU A 317 -5.57 34.00 -19.95
N GLY A 318 -5.01 34.09 -21.16
CA GLY A 318 -5.20 35.24 -22.05
C GLY A 318 -6.67 35.44 -22.44
N GLN A 319 -7.37 34.36 -22.79
CA GLN A 319 -8.81 34.43 -23.10
C GLN A 319 -9.65 34.82 -21.88
N ALA A 320 -9.38 34.19 -20.73
CA ALA A 320 -10.09 34.50 -19.49
C ALA A 320 -9.86 35.97 -19.06
N ARG A 321 -8.66 36.52 -19.26
CA ARG A 321 -8.37 37.94 -18.99
C ARG A 321 -9.18 38.90 -19.87
N LEU A 322 -9.57 38.49 -21.08
CA LEU A 322 -10.45 39.25 -21.96
C LEU A 322 -11.94 39.11 -21.60
N GLY A 323 -12.27 38.42 -20.50
CA GLY A 323 -13.65 38.15 -20.06
C GLY A 323 -14.27 36.88 -20.67
N HIS A 324 -13.50 36.14 -21.46
CA HIS A 324 -13.91 34.85 -22.03
C HIS A 324 -13.44 33.71 -21.12
N GLY A 325 -14.14 33.48 -20.02
CA GLY A 325 -13.74 32.49 -19.03
C GLY A 325 -13.48 31.11 -19.63
N GLN A 326 -12.43 30.46 -19.13
CA GLN A 326 -11.93 29.19 -19.64
C GLN A 326 -11.88 28.16 -18.54
N ALA A 327 -12.07 26.90 -18.92
CA ALA A 327 -11.78 25.75 -18.08
C ALA A 327 -10.67 24.91 -18.71
N VAL A 328 -9.63 24.61 -17.93
CA VAL A 328 -8.55 23.73 -18.35
C VAL A 328 -8.47 22.54 -17.41
N ALA A 329 -8.65 21.35 -17.97
CA ALA A 329 -8.50 20.08 -17.28
C ALA A 329 -7.14 19.46 -17.59
N VAL A 330 -6.38 19.14 -16.55
CA VAL A 330 -5.11 18.42 -16.67
C VAL A 330 -5.32 16.95 -16.26
N ALA A 331 -5.22 16.06 -17.25
CA ALA A 331 -5.33 14.62 -17.05
C ALA A 331 -3.96 13.95 -17.16
N GLY A 332 -3.67 13.01 -16.27
CA GLY A 332 -2.40 12.28 -16.30
C GLY A 332 -2.23 11.35 -15.11
N GLU A 333 -1.27 10.43 -15.23
CA GLU A 333 -1.04 9.40 -14.21
C GLU A 333 -0.64 9.99 -12.83
N PRO A 334 -0.76 9.22 -11.74
CA PRO A 334 -0.22 9.63 -10.44
C PRO A 334 1.28 9.94 -10.55
N GLY A 335 1.71 11.05 -9.98
CA GLY A 335 3.14 11.41 -9.92
C GLY A 335 3.74 12.08 -11.16
N VAL A 336 3.01 12.20 -12.29
CA VAL A 336 3.55 12.82 -13.53
C VAL A 336 3.82 14.33 -13.43
N GLY A 337 3.38 14.98 -12.35
CA GLY A 337 3.62 16.41 -12.11
C GLY A 337 2.43 17.34 -12.39
N LYS A 338 1.18 16.85 -12.36
CA LYS A 338 -0.02 17.68 -12.56
C LYS A 338 -0.12 18.86 -11.59
N SER A 339 -0.05 18.59 -10.28
CA SER A 339 -0.03 19.65 -9.25
C SER A 339 1.20 20.54 -9.37
N ARG A 340 2.35 19.98 -9.78
CA ARG A 340 3.58 20.74 -10.01
C ARG A 340 3.40 21.76 -11.15
N LEU A 341 2.81 21.35 -12.27
CA LEU A 341 2.51 22.22 -13.41
C LEU A 341 1.61 23.39 -12.99
N PHE A 342 0.55 23.10 -12.24
CA PHE A 342 -0.34 24.12 -11.69
C PHE A 342 0.36 25.07 -10.72
N HIS A 343 1.18 24.54 -9.82
CA HIS A 343 1.98 25.37 -8.90
C HIS A 343 2.90 26.32 -9.65
N GLU A 344 3.64 25.82 -10.65
CA GLU A 344 4.54 26.64 -11.48
C GLU A 344 3.80 27.72 -12.25
N PHE A 345 2.64 27.36 -12.81
CA PHE A 345 1.81 28.30 -13.55
C PHE A 345 1.28 29.45 -12.66
N VAL A 346 0.74 29.11 -11.48
CA VAL A 346 0.15 30.07 -10.53
C VAL A 346 1.20 30.99 -9.90
N HIS A 347 2.41 30.50 -9.65
CA HIS A 347 3.51 31.30 -9.10
C HIS A 347 4.35 31.98 -10.19
N SER A 348 3.98 31.86 -11.45
CA SER A 348 4.65 32.55 -12.55
C SER A 348 4.24 34.01 -12.61
N ARG A 349 5.10 34.87 -13.18
CA ARG A 349 4.80 36.29 -13.44
C ARG A 349 3.51 36.52 -14.26
N ARG A 350 3.04 35.49 -14.96
CA ARG A 350 1.86 35.57 -15.85
C ARG A 350 0.56 35.67 -15.06
N ALA A 351 0.53 35.02 -13.89
CA ALA A 351 -0.59 35.01 -12.97
C ALA A 351 -0.61 36.22 -12.03
N GLU A 352 0.36 37.15 -12.14
CA GLU A 352 0.31 38.42 -11.42
C GLU A 352 -1.01 39.16 -11.70
N GLY A 353 -1.61 39.68 -10.62
CA GLY A 353 -2.91 40.37 -10.66
C GLY A 353 -4.14 39.47 -10.67
N TRP A 354 -3.98 38.14 -10.59
CA TRP A 354 -5.08 37.21 -10.39
C TRP A 354 -5.25 36.86 -8.91
N LEU A 355 -6.51 36.75 -8.46
CA LEU A 355 -6.80 36.08 -7.21
C LEU A 355 -6.82 34.57 -7.45
N ALA A 356 -5.82 33.84 -6.92
CA ALA A 356 -5.76 32.39 -7.01
C ALA A 356 -6.40 31.73 -5.78
N LEU A 357 -7.46 30.96 -5.98
CA LEU A 357 -8.12 30.16 -4.97
C LEU A 357 -7.86 28.69 -5.27
N THR A 358 -7.15 28.02 -4.36
CA THR A 358 -6.75 26.63 -4.54
C THR A 358 -7.41 25.73 -3.51
N SER A 359 -7.85 24.57 -3.98
CA SER A 359 -8.34 23.51 -3.11
C SER A 359 -7.99 22.15 -3.70
N GLY A 360 -7.58 21.23 -2.83
CA GLY A 360 -7.33 19.85 -3.20
C GLY A 360 -8.42 18.95 -2.65
N SER A 361 -8.89 18.00 -3.46
CA SER A 361 -9.66 16.88 -2.94
C SER A 361 -8.69 15.95 -2.20
N VAL A 362 -8.91 15.72 -0.91
CA VAL A 362 -8.15 14.70 -0.16
C VAL A 362 -8.82 13.35 -0.34
N SER A 363 -8.00 12.29 -0.43
CA SER A 363 -8.47 10.93 -0.64
C SER A 363 -9.43 10.44 0.47
N HIS A 364 -9.38 11.04 1.67
CA HIS A 364 -10.28 10.77 2.81
C HIS A 364 -11.43 11.80 2.95
N GLY A 365 -11.56 12.69 1.97
CA GLY A 365 -12.54 13.78 1.98
C GLY A 365 -13.95 13.35 1.58
N ARG A 366 -14.11 12.18 0.94
CA ARG A 366 -15.41 11.71 0.43
C ARG A 366 -16.47 11.52 1.50
N ALA A 367 -16.06 11.26 2.75
CA ALA A 367 -16.98 11.18 3.88
C ALA A 367 -17.48 12.56 4.36
N SER A 368 -16.80 13.64 3.97
CA SER A 368 -17.14 15.03 4.32
C SER A 368 -17.67 15.75 3.09
N VAL A 369 -19.00 15.83 2.99
CA VAL A 369 -19.69 16.52 1.89
C VAL A 369 -19.20 17.96 1.77
N TYR A 370 -18.94 18.42 0.54
CA TYR A 370 -18.45 19.76 0.22
C TYR A 370 -17.04 20.13 0.69
N LEU A 371 -16.24 19.21 1.24
CA LEU A 371 -14.95 19.56 1.83
C LEU A 371 -14.02 20.35 0.89
N PRO A 372 -13.85 20.01 -0.40
CA PRO A 372 -13.03 20.80 -1.31
C PRO A 372 -13.53 22.24 -1.46
N VAL A 373 -14.86 22.44 -1.46
CA VAL A 373 -15.45 23.78 -1.55
C VAL A 373 -15.29 24.55 -0.24
N ILE A 374 -15.46 23.88 0.91
CA ILE A 374 -15.23 24.48 2.23
C ILE A 374 -13.77 24.97 2.35
N GLU A 375 -12.79 24.15 1.95
CA GLU A 375 -11.37 24.55 2.01
C GLU A 375 -11.06 25.72 1.06
N LEU A 376 -11.66 25.72 -0.14
CA LEU A 376 -11.55 26.86 -1.06
C LEU A 376 -12.09 28.15 -0.43
N LEU A 377 -13.26 28.07 0.21
CA LEU A 377 -13.89 29.20 0.88
C LEU A 377 -13.13 29.62 2.14
N ARG A 378 -12.53 28.70 2.89
CA ARG A 378 -11.66 29.02 4.03
C ARG A 378 -10.45 29.82 3.59
N GLY A 379 -9.81 29.44 2.49
CA GLY A 379 -8.75 30.21 1.87
C GLY A 379 -9.23 31.61 1.46
N TYR A 380 -10.37 31.68 0.78
CA TYR A 380 -10.96 32.96 0.36
C TYR A 380 -11.31 33.90 1.54
N PHE A 381 -11.92 33.39 2.60
CA PHE A 381 -12.31 34.17 3.78
C PHE A 381 -11.19 34.30 4.83
N ALA A 382 -10.00 33.74 4.57
CA ALA A 382 -8.88 33.68 5.51
C ALA A 382 -9.25 33.09 6.88
N ILE A 383 -10.04 32.03 6.88
CA ILE A 383 -10.48 31.33 8.10
C ILE A 383 -9.41 30.34 8.54
N GLN A 384 -9.06 30.40 9.83
CA GLN A 384 -8.08 29.55 10.47
C GLN A 384 -8.76 28.40 11.22
N PRO A 385 -8.11 27.23 11.38
CA PRO A 385 -8.69 26.11 12.12
C PRO A 385 -9.06 26.43 13.58
N ALA A 386 -8.41 27.42 14.19
CA ALA A 386 -8.67 27.87 15.55
C ALA A 386 -9.72 29.00 15.65
N ASP A 387 -10.30 29.43 14.53
CA ASP A 387 -11.33 30.47 14.56
C ASP A 387 -12.64 29.93 15.14
N GLU A 388 -13.16 30.60 16.16
CA GLU A 388 -14.47 30.29 16.74
C GLU A 388 -15.63 30.70 15.82
N PRO A 389 -16.84 30.11 15.97
CA PRO A 389 -17.99 30.38 15.10
C PRO A 389 -18.34 31.86 14.93
N ARG A 390 -18.18 32.67 16.00
CA ARG A 390 -18.37 34.12 15.94
C ARG A 390 -17.40 34.80 14.98
N ARG A 391 -16.12 34.44 15.03
CA ARG A 391 -15.08 35.01 14.18
C ARG A 391 -15.23 34.58 12.73
N ILE A 392 -15.65 33.33 12.50
CA ILE A 392 -16.05 32.84 11.17
C ILE A 392 -17.17 33.71 10.61
N ARG A 393 -18.24 33.93 11.40
CA ARG A 393 -19.38 34.78 11.00
C ARG A 393 -18.95 36.20 10.61
N GLU A 394 -18.10 36.82 11.43
CA GLU A 394 -17.59 38.17 11.19
C GLU A 394 -16.79 38.26 9.89
N LYS A 395 -15.85 37.32 9.65
CA LYS A 395 -15.04 37.26 8.42
C LYS A 395 -15.89 37.05 7.16
N VAL A 396 -16.81 36.09 7.20
CA VAL A 396 -17.68 35.78 6.05
C VAL A 396 -18.62 36.95 5.75
N THR A 397 -19.31 37.47 6.77
CA THR A 397 -20.29 38.57 6.59
C THR A 397 -19.60 39.84 6.11
N GLY A 398 -18.50 40.21 6.76
CA GLY A 398 -17.75 41.43 6.43
C GLY A 398 -17.22 41.41 5.00
N LYS A 399 -16.56 40.32 4.60
CA LYS A 399 -16.00 40.22 3.25
C LYS A 399 -17.09 40.14 2.17
N LEU A 400 -18.13 39.33 2.40
CA LEU A 400 -19.21 39.11 1.41
C LEU A 400 -19.99 40.39 1.10
N LEU A 401 -20.40 41.14 2.13
CA LEU A 401 -21.20 42.35 1.95
C LEU A 401 -20.36 43.56 1.49
N THR A 402 -19.05 43.56 1.80
CA THR A 402 -18.13 44.57 1.24
C THR A 402 -17.91 44.34 -0.26
N LEU A 403 -17.96 43.07 -0.72
CA LEU A 403 -17.83 42.72 -2.13
C LEU A 403 -19.05 43.19 -2.93
N ASP A 404 -20.25 42.74 -2.55
CA ASP A 404 -21.52 43.19 -3.14
C ASP A 404 -22.67 42.94 -2.16
N GLU A 405 -23.39 44.00 -1.81
CA GLU A 405 -24.57 43.94 -0.94
C GLU A 405 -25.67 43.00 -1.47
N LYS A 406 -25.74 42.79 -2.80
CA LYS A 406 -26.67 41.85 -3.44
C LYS A 406 -26.41 40.39 -3.06
N LEU A 407 -25.24 40.07 -2.50
CA LEU A 407 -24.91 38.72 -2.02
C LEU A 407 -25.51 38.39 -0.65
N ARG A 408 -26.21 39.32 0.01
CA ARG A 408 -26.89 39.09 1.28
C ARG A 408 -27.74 37.79 1.33
N PRO A 409 -28.49 37.39 0.28
CA PRO A 409 -29.23 36.12 0.28
C PRO A 409 -28.35 34.86 0.33
N ALA A 410 -27.10 34.95 -0.12
CA ALA A 410 -26.10 33.87 -0.11
C ALA A 410 -25.45 33.66 1.27
N LEU A 411 -25.50 34.67 2.14
CA LEU A 411 -24.79 34.69 3.42
C LEU A 411 -25.12 33.47 4.30
N LEU A 412 -26.41 33.17 4.48
CA LEU A 412 -26.83 32.04 5.32
C LEU A 412 -26.32 30.71 4.79
N ALA A 413 -26.36 30.51 3.47
CA ALA A 413 -25.90 29.26 2.85
C ALA A 413 -24.39 29.08 3.01
N LEU A 414 -23.60 30.16 2.85
CA LEU A 414 -22.16 30.13 3.06
C LEU A 414 -21.78 29.91 4.53
N LEU A 415 -22.48 30.54 5.48
CA LEU A 415 -22.26 30.33 6.90
C LEU A 415 -22.59 28.89 7.32
N ALA A 416 -23.75 28.38 6.90
CA ALA A 416 -24.17 27.01 7.22
C ALA A 416 -23.23 25.96 6.61
N LEU A 417 -22.68 26.23 5.42
CA LEU A 417 -21.68 25.37 4.78
C LEU A 417 -20.35 25.32 5.56
N MET A 418 -19.92 26.46 6.09
CA MET A 418 -18.61 26.62 6.72
C MET A 418 -18.59 26.18 8.18
N GLU A 419 -19.67 26.47 8.91
CA GLU A 419 -19.84 26.13 10.31
C GLU A 419 -21.34 25.82 10.55
N PRO A 420 -21.72 24.52 10.60
CA PRO A 420 -23.12 24.10 10.73
C PRO A 420 -23.85 24.69 11.94
N SER A 421 -23.13 25.00 13.03
CA SER A 421 -23.73 25.65 14.22
C SER A 421 -24.22 27.08 13.97
N LEU A 422 -23.82 27.71 12.86
CA LEU A 422 -24.28 29.04 12.46
C LEU A 422 -25.57 29.01 11.62
N ALA A 423 -26.08 27.83 11.27
CA ALA A 423 -27.38 27.69 10.62
C ALA A 423 -28.52 28.15 11.55
N ASP A 424 -29.56 28.75 10.97
CA ASP A 424 -30.78 29.10 11.72
C ASP A 424 -31.81 27.94 11.69
N ASP A 425 -32.84 28.04 12.54
CA ASP A 425 -33.90 27.01 12.63
C ASP A 425 -34.64 26.84 11.29
N ASN A 426 -34.77 27.91 10.51
CA ASN A 426 -35.42 27.89 9.20
C ASN A 426 -34.58 27.15 8.15
N TRP A 427 -33.26 27.31 8.18
CA TRP A 427 -32.34 26.49 7.41
C TRP A 427 -32.51 25.05 7.86
N SER A 428 -32.39 24.73 9.14
CA SER A 428 -32.46 23.35 9.64
C SER A 428 -33.77 22.60 9.30
N ARG A 429 -34.89 23.32 9.12
CA ARG A 429 -36.21 22.76 8.76
C ARG A 429 -36.50 22.70 7.25
N SER A 430 -35.66 23.29 6.40
CA SER A 430 -35.89 23.32 4.95
C SER A 430 -35.56 21.97 4.29
N ASP A 431 -36.16 21.74 3.11
CA ASP A 431 -35.89 20.56 2.28
C ASP A 431 -34.40 20.47 1.87
N PRO A 432 -33.72 19.32 2.09
CA PRO A 432 -32.33 19.08 1.69
C PRO A 432 -32.02 19.40 0.22
N ALA A 433 -32.96 19.17 -0.70
CA ALA A 433 -32.76 19.52 -2.11
C ALA A 433 -32.63 21.04 -2.30
N ARG A 434 -33.42 21.81 -1.55
CA ARG A 434 -33.38 23.27 -1.56
C ARG A 434 -32.11 23.82 -0.89
N HIS A 435 -31.59 23.16 0.15
CA HIS A 435 -30.29 23.51 0.74
C HIS A 435 -29.17 23.41 -0.28
N ARG A 436 -29.08 22.25 -0.94
CA ARG A 436 -28.09 21.97 -1.97
C ARG A 436 -28.12 23.05 -3.05
N GLN A 437 -29.31 23.37 -3.56
CA GLN A 437 -29.46 24.40 -4.58
C GLN A 437 -28.98 25.78 -4.08
N ARG A 438 -29.39 26.19 -2.87
CA ARG A 438 -28.96 27.46 -2.28
C ARG A 438 -27.45 27.53 -2.05
N ILE A 439 -26.80 26.43 -1.67
CA ILE A 439 -25.34 26.35 -1.54
C ILE A 439 -24.67 26.53 -2.90
N VAL A 440 -25.12 25.79 -3.92
CA VAL A 440 -24.58 25.88 -5.29
C VAL A 440 -24.72 27.31 -5.83
N GLU A 441 -25.90 27.92 -5.68
CA GLU A 441 -26.17 29.29 -6.10
C GLU A 441 -25.32 30.31 -5.33
N ALA A 442 -25.17 30.15 -4.01
CA ALA A 442 -24.40 31.04 -3.16
C ALA A 442 -22.90 31.05 -3.51
N VAL A 443 -22.31 29.86 -3.68
CA VAL A 443 -20.88 29.74 -4.05
C VAL A 443 -20.66 30.30 -5.45
N LYS A 444 -21.55 29.98 -6.41
CA LYS A 444 -21.47 30.52 -7.77
C LYS A 444 -21.59 32.04 -7.79
N ALA A 445 -22.56 32.61 -7.07
CA ALA A 445 -22.77 34.05 -7.01
C ALA A 445 -21.56 34.77 -6.41
N LEU A 446 -20.96 34.21 -5.35
CA LEU A 446 -19.73 34.74 -4.76
C LEU A 446 -18.58 34.79 -5.77
N LEU A 447 -18.30 33.67 -6.45
CA LEU A 447 -17.17 33.59 -7.39
C LEU A 447 -17.37 34.51 -8.60
N LEU A 448 -18.60 34.61 -9.12
CA LEU A 448 -18.93 35.53 -10.22
C LEU A 448 -18.80 37.00 -9.79
N ALA A 449 -19.30 37.36 -8.60
CA ALA A 449 -19.17 38.72 -8.07
C ALA A 449 -17.70 39.10 -7.83
N GLU A 450 -16.89 38.19 -7.28
CA GLU A 450 -15.46 38.40 -7.11
C GLU A 450 -14.76 38.59 -8.46
N SER A 451 -15.14 37.79 -9.46
CA SER A 451 -14.57 37.89 -10.82
C SER A 451 -14.86 39.24 -11.48
N ALA A 452 -15.98 39.90 -11.13
CA ALA A 452 -16.30 41.23 -11.63
C ALA A 452 -15.40 42.34 -11.03
N VAL A 453 -14.77 42.08 -9.88
CA VAL A 453 -13.83 43.01 -9.24
C VAL A 453 -12.40 42.76 -9.70
N GLN A 454 -11.99 41.49 -9.80
CA GLN A 454 -10.64 41.10 -10.23
C GLN A 454 -10.67 39.72 -10.91
N PRO A 455 -9.76 39.44 -11.86
CA PRO A 455 -9.74 38.15 -12.54
C PRO A 455 -9.41 37.02 -11.56
N LEU A 456 -10.13 35.91 -11.68
CA LEU A 456 -10.16 34.85 -10.67
C LEU A 456 -9.64 33.52 -11.24
N MET A 457 -8.66 32.93 -10.57
CA MET A 457 -8.18 31.58 -10.88
C MET A 457 -8.70 30.62 -9.81
N VAL A 458 -9.60 29.72 -10.20
CA VAL A 458 -10.22 28.75 -9.29
C VAL A 458 -9.64 27.39 -9.60
N MET A 459 -9.04 26.73 -8.61
CA MET A 459 -8.33 25.48 -8.82
C MET A 459 -8.88 24.38 -7.93
N PHE A 460 -9.30 23.28 -8.55
CA PHE A 460 -9.66 22.05 -7.86
C PHE A 460 -8.68 20.94 -8.28
N GLU A 461 -7.89 20.45 -7.33
CA GLU A 461 -7.00 19.32 -7.56
C GLU A 461 -7.66 17.98 -7.21
N ASP A 462 -7.21 16.95 -7.89
CA ASP A 462 -7.56 15.55 -7.72
C ASP A 462 -9.07 15.27 -7.76
N LEU A 463 -9.76 15.75 -8.81
CA LEU A 463 -11.21 15.59 -8.99
C LEU A 463 -11.68 14.14 -8.95
N HIS A 464 -10.81 13.18 -9.23
CA HIS A 464 -11.11 11.77 -9.07
C HIS A 464 -11.47 11.38 -7.62
N TRP A 465 -11.15 12.22 -6.62
CA TRP A 465 -11.56 12.07 -5.22
C TRP A 465 -12.71 12.98 -4.79
N ILE A 466 -13.19 13.89 -5.65
CA ILE A 466 -14.26 14.84 -5.32
C ILE A 466 -15.57 14.11 -4.98
N ASP A 467 -16.35 14.65 -4.04
CA ASP A 467 -17.70 14.20 -3.79
C ASP A 467 -18.69 14.74 -4.83
N SER A 468 -19.83 14.07 -5.00
CA SER A 468 -20.84 14.42 -6.00
C SER A 468 -21.42 15.83 -5.80
N GLU A 469 -21.50 16.28 -4.55
CA GLU A 469 -22.10 17.58 -4.22
C GLU A 469 -21.14 18.73 -4.54
N SER A 470 -19.84 18.58 -4.23
CA SER A 470 -18.81 19.49 -4.71
C SER A 470 -18.68 19.49 -6.23
N LEU A 471 -18.79 18.33 -6.89
CA LEU A 471 -18.76 18.26 -8.36
C LEU A 471 -19.91 19.03 -9.01
N ALA A 472 -21.10 19.02 -8.40
CA ALA A 472 -22.25 19.80 -8.88
C ALA A 472 -21.98 21.31 -8.88
N ILE A 473 -21.22 21.82 -7.89
CA ILE A 473 -20.81 23.23 -7.83
C ILE A 473 -19.83 23.55 -8.97
N VAL A 474 -18.84 22.69 -9.20
CA VAL A 474 -17.88 22.84 -10.32
C VAL A 474 -18.62 22.84 -11.66
N ALA A 475 -19.56 21.90 -11.85
CA ALA A 475 -20.39 21.81 -13.04
C ALA A 475 -21.26 23.07 -13.25
N SER A 476 -21.87 23.61 -12.20
CA SER A 476 -22.68 24.83 -12.28
C SER A 476 -21.83 26.08 -12.60
N LEU A 477 -20.60 26.15 -12.08
CA LEU A 477 -19.65 27.21 -12.43
C LEU A 477 -19.29 27.14 -13.92
N LEU A 478 -18.96 25.95 -14.42
CA LEU A 478 -18.64 25.69 -15.83
C LEU A 478 -19.71 26.14 -16.82
N GLU A 479 -20.98 26.14 -16.44
CA GLU A 479 -22.08 26.62 -17.31
C GLU A 479 -22.06 28.15 -17.49
N ASN A 480 -21.51 28.90 -16.53
CA ASN A 480 -21.55 30.35 -16.50
C ASN A 480 -20.17 31.01 -16.73
N LEU A 481 -19.12 30.22 -16.95
CA LEU A 481 -17.77 30.71 -17.25
C LEU A 481 -17.65 31.62 -18.49
N PRO A 482 -18.35 31.40 -19.63
CA PRO A 482 -18.02 32.10 -20.88
C PRO A 482 -18.06 33.64 -20.84
N ALA A 483 -18.79 34.22 -19.87
CA ALA A 483 -18.95 35.66 -19.69
C ALA A 483 -18.29 36.21 -18.42
N ALA A 484 -17.44 35.44 -17.76
CA ALA A 484 -16.76 35.82 -16.53
C ALA A 484 -15.24 35.74 -16.70
N PRO A 485 -14.44 36.67 -16.13
CA PRO A 485 -12.99 36.60 -16.18
C PRO A 485 -12.44 35.58 -15.17
N ILE A 486 -12.84 34.32 -15.38
CA ILE A 486 -12.52 33.18 -14.52
C ILE A 486 -11.72 32.16 -15.33
N LEU A 487 -10.59 31.74 -14.78
CA LEU A 487 -9.88 30.54 -15.24
C LEU A 487 -10.09 29.43 -14.24
N LEU A 488 -10.89 28.43 -14.62
CA LEU A 488 -11.10 27.22 -13.84
C LEU A 488 -10.05 26.17 -14.21
N LEU A 489 -9.20 25.81 -13.25
CA LEU A 489 -8.21 24.75 -13.42
C LEU A 489 -8.65 23.52 -12.64
N VAL A 490 -8.71 22.39 -13.31
CA VAL A 490 -9.02 21.10 -12.67
C VAL A 490 -7.99 20.06 -13.05
N ASN A 491 -7.65 19.15 -12.15
CA ASN A 491 -6.83 18.00 -12.53
C ASN A 491 -7.41 16.68 -12.05
N PHE A 492 -7.15 15.61 -12.79
CA PHE A 492 -7.65 14.27 -12.47
C PHE A 492 -6.77 13.17 -13.10
N ARG A 493 -7.06 11.92 -12.71
CA ARG A 493 -6.45 10.72 -13.27
C ARG A 493 -7.25 10.24 -14.49
N PRO A 494 -6.64 9.50 -15.43
CA PRO A 494 -7.31 9.04 -16.65
C PRO A 494 -8.61 8.27 -16.42
N GLU A 495 -8.74 7.61 -15.26
CA GLU A 495 -9.94 6.86 -14.88
C GLU A 495 -11.19 7.73 -14.61
N PHE A 496 -11.00 9.05 -14.39
CA PHE A 496 -12.10 9.98 -14.16
C PHE A 496 -12.77 10.38 -15.47
N GLN A 497 -14.09 10.21 -15.54
CA GLN A 497 -14.89 10.63 -16.68
C GLN A 497 -15.38 12.07 -16.48
N ASP A 498 -14.91 12.97 -17.33
CA ASP A 498 -15.31 14.37 -17.36
C ASP A 498 -16.56 14.57 -18.25
N ALA A 499 -17.64 15.11 -17.66
CA ALA A 499 -18.90 15.33 -18.37
C ALA A 499 -18.91 16.57 -19.30
N TRP A 500 -17.76 17.24 -19.46
CA TRP A 500 -17.68 18.60 -20.05
C TRP A 500 -16.92 18.67 -21.38
N SER A 501 -16.51 17.53 -21.91
CA SER A 501 -15.67 17.39 -23.11
C SER A 501 -16.23 18.01 -24.39
N GLY A 502 -17.52 18.37 -24.43
CA GLY A 502 -18.17 19.03 -25.57
C GLY A 502 -18.28 20.56 -25.49
N LYS A 503 -17.82 21.23 -24.42
CA LYS A 503 -17.96 22.69 -24.26
C LYS A 503 -16.83 23.46 -24.97
N SER A 504 -17.15 24.57 -25.64
CA SER A 504 -16.18 25.37 -26.40
C SER A 504 -15.14 26.09 -25.54
N HIS A 505 -15.47 26.37 -24.29
CA HIS A 505 -14.61 27.01 -23.27
C HIS A 505 -13.95 25.98 -22.34
N TYR A 506 -13.85 24.72 -22.77
CA TYR A 506 -13.20 23.64 -22.04
C TYR A 506 -12.07 23.04 -22.86
N ALA A 507 -10.87 22.99 -22.29
CA ALA A 507 -9.70 22.35 -22.89
C ALA A 507 -9.17 21.24 -21.98
N ARG A 508 -8.90 20.07 -22.55
CA ARG A 508 -8.28 18.95 -21.83
C ARG A 508 -6.82 18.80 -22.27
N LEU A 509 -5.91 18.95 -21.32
CA LEU A 509 -4.48 18.75 -21.49
C LEU A 509 -4.08 17.40 -20.90
N ARG A 510 -3.37 16.59 -21.70
CA ARG A 510 -2.77 15.33 -21.25
C ARG A 510 -1.33 15.60 -20.84
N VAL A 511 -0.98 15.21 -19.61
CA VAL A 511 0.39 15.28 -19.09
C VAL A 511 0.96 13.87 -19.08
N ASP A 512 1.89 13.63 -19.99
CA ASP A 512 2.57 12.34 -20.14
C ASP A 512 3.82 12.27 -19.25
N LEU A 513 4.49 11.11 -19.25
CA LEU A 513 5.77 10.93 -18.58
C LEU A 513 6.86 11.85 -19.16
N LEU A 514 7.91 12.14 -18.38
CA LEU A 514 9.01 12.96 -18.90
C LEU A 514 9.75 12.21 -20.01
N PRO A 515 10.06 12.89 -21.13
CA PRO A 515 11.00 12.36 -22.11
C PRO A 515 12.35 12.05 -21.45
N PRO A 516 13.11 11.06 -21.96
CA PRO A 516 14.39 10.65 -21.36
C PRO A 516 15.35 11.80 -21.07
N GLN A 517 15.45 12.80 -21.96
CA GLN A 517 16.32 13.97 -21.76
C GLN A 517 15.86 14.86 -20.61
N SER A 518 14.55 15.04 -20.44
CA SER A 518 13.98 15.81 -19.33
C SER A 518 14.13 15.06 -18.01
N ALA A 519 13.91 13.74 -18.02
CA ALA A 519 14.15 12.89 -16.85
C ALA A 519 15.62 12.90 -16.42
N GLU A 520 16.56 12.89 -17.37
CA GLU A 520 17.99 13.04 -17.09
C GLU A 520 18.33 14.40 -16.49
N THR A 521 17.74 15.49 -17.01
CA THR A 521 17.92 16.84 -16.44
C THR A 521 17.39 16.93 -15.01
N LEU A 522 16.26 16.28 -14.70
CA LEU A 522 15.73 16.19 -13.34
C LEU A 522 16.67 15.39 -12.44
N LEU A 523 17.24 14.29 -12.93
CA LEU A 523 18.22 13.49 -12.20
C LEU A 523 19.56 14.20 -12.02
N ASP A 524 19.96 15.10 -12.91
CA ASP A 524 21.15 15.94 -12.72
C ASP A 524 20.99 16.86 -11.50
N ASP A 525 19.81 17.45 -11.31
CA ASP A 525 19.52 18.30 -10.15
C ASP A 525 19.47 17.48 -8.84
N LEU A 526 18.92 16.26 -8.90
CA LEU A 526 18.82 15.38 -7.73
C LEU A 526 20.16 14.74 -7.36
N LEU A 527 20.84 14.11 -8.32
CA LEU A 527 22.03 13.29 -8.12
C LEU A 527 23.34 14.04 -8.32
N GLY A 528 23.35 15.02 -9.23
CA GLY A 528 24.54 15.68 -9.71
C GLY A 528 24.94 15.23 -11.12
N PRO A 529 25.74 16.03 -11.84
CA PRO A 529 26.12 15.78 -13.24
C PRO A 529 27.25 14.74 -13.39
N GLY A 530 27.67 14.07 -12.32
CA GLY A 530 28.82 13.16 -12.34
C GLY A 530 28.66 11.98 -13.31
N VAL A 531 29.67 11.74 -14.14
CA VAL A 531 29.67 10.66 -15.15
C VAL A 531 29.54 9.27 -14.52
N SER A 532 30.07 9.09 -13.30
CA SER A 532 29.95 7.84 -12.54
C SER A 532 28.50 7.45 -12.22
N LEU A 533 27.56 8.40 -12.27
CA LEU A 533 26.14 8.17 -12.00
C LEU A 533 25.34 7.80 -13.25
N ALA A 534 25.94 7.87 -14.45
CA ALA A 534 25.22 7.60 -15.71
C ALA A 534 24.58 6.19 -15.79
N PRO A 535 25.22 5.09 -15.31
CA PRO A 535 24.56 3.79 -15.25
C PRO A 535 23.35 3.79 -14.31
N LEU A 536 23.46 4.44 -13.15
CA LEU A 536 22.37 4.56 -12.19
C LEU A 536 21.21 5.38 -12.75
N LYS A 537 21.50 6.51 -13.41
CA LYS A 537 20.47 7.35 -14.07
C LYS A 537 19.70 6.58 -15.13
N ARG A 538 20.40 5.82 -15.99
CA ARG A 538 19.76 4.96 -17.00
C ARG A 538 18.89 3.88 -16.36
N ALA A 539 19.36 3.25 -15.28
CA ALA A 539 18.58 2.24 -14.55
C ALA A 539 17.33 2.86 -13.91
N LEU A 540 17.45 4.04 -13.31
CA LEU A 540 16.32 4.79 -12.72
C LEU A 540 15.30 5.18 -13.80
N ILE A 541 15.73 5.79 -14.90
CA ILE A 541 14.85 6.17 -16.01
C ILE A 541 14.17 4.94 -16.62
N GLY A 542 14.92 3.84 -16.82
CA GLY A 542 14.35 2.61 -17.38
C GLY A 542 13.33 1.94 -16.48
N ARG A 543 13.49 2.05 -15.15
CA ARG A 543 12.57 1.44 -14.18
C ARG A 543 11.35 2.31 -13.89
N THR A 544 11.53 3.63 -13.78
CA THR A 544 10.45 4.59 -13.49
C THR A 544 9.74 5.11 -14.75
N GLU A 545 10.35 4.86 -15.91
CA GLU A 545 9.90 5.30 -17.23
C GLU A 545 9.70 6.83 -17.33
N GLY A 546 10.45 7.60 -16.53
CA GLY A 546 10.40 9.06 -16.55
C GLY A 546 9.28 9.68 -15.70
N ASN A 547 8.64 8.91 -14.80
CA ASN A 547 7.72 9.48 -13.82
C ASN A 547 8.50 10.31 -12.78
N PRO A 548 8.30 11.65 -12.69
CA PRO A 548 9.06 12.53 -11.80
C PRO A 548 9.00 12.10 -10.33
N PHE A 549 7.79 11.78 -9.85
CA PHE A 549 7.59 11.34 -8.47
C PHE A 549 8.34 10.03 -8.20
N PHE A 550 8.27 9.05 -9.10
CA PHE A 550 8.99 7.78 -8.90
C PHE A 550 10.51 7.96 -8.95
N LEU A 551 11.02 8.88 -9.77
CA LEU A 551 12.44 9.23 -9.80
C LEU A 551 12.89 9.83 -8.46
N GLU A 552 12.16 10.84 -7.96
CA GLU A 552 12.45 11.49 -6.68
C GLU A 552 12.43 10.51 -5.51
N GLU A 553 11.39 9.66 -5.43
CA GLU A 553 11.26 8.68 -4.35
C GLU A 553 12.32 7.57 -4.45
N SER A 554 12.70 7.14 -5.66
CA SER A 554 13.77 6.15 -5.84
C SER A 554 15.12 6.71 -5.42
N VAL A 555 15.41 7.99 -5.72
CA VAL A 555 16.63 8.65 -5.25
C VAL A 555 16.61 8.80 -3.73
N ARG A 556 15.47 9.19 -3.15
CA ARG A 556 15.30 9.29 -1.69
C ARG A 556 15.58 7.96 -1.01
N GLU A 557 14.96 6.87 -1.47
CA GLU A 557 15.16 5.52 -0.94
C GLU A 557 16.64 5.11 -0.98
N LEU A 558 17.34 5.41 -2.09
CA LEU A 558 18.77 5.11 -2.21
C LEU A 558 19.65 5.89 -1.23
N VAL A 559 19.29 7.13 -0.91
CA VAL A 559 19.99 7.93 0.10
C VAL A 559 19.70 7.35 1.49
N GLU A 560 18.45 6.97 1.75
CA GLU A 560 18.01 6.44 3.04
C GLU A 560 18.63 5.09 3.39
N CYS A 561 18.78 4.18 2.41
CA CYS A 561 19.45 2.89 2.63
C CYS A 561 20.98 2.99 2.59
N GLY A 562 21.52 4.20 2.46
CA GLY A 562 22.97 4.47 2.41
C GLY A 562 23.64 4.06 1.11
N ALA A 563 22.88 3.65 0.09
CA ALA A 563 23.41 3.33 -1.24
C ALA A 563 23.91 4.57 -1.99
N LEU A 564 23.40 5.75 -1.65
CA LEU A 564 23.90 7.05 -2.07
C LEU A 564 24.34 7.88 -0.86
N VAL A 565 25.56 8.41 -0.91
CA VAL A 565 26.14 9.25 0.15
C VAL A 565 26.46 10.62 -0.42
N GLY A 566 26.21 11.68 0.36
CA GLY A 566 26.51 13.06 -0.01
C GLY A 566 25.32 13.98 0.23
N ARG A 567 25.22 15.02 -0.60
CA ARG A 567 24.11 15.97 -0.59
C ARG A 567 23.46 16.01 -1.97
N ARG A 568 22.20 16.44 -2.03
CA ARG A 568 21.48 16.67 -3.29
C ARG A 568 22.33 17.47 -4.29
N GLY A 569 22.35 17.01 -5.53
CA GLY A 569 23.17 17.56 -6.61
C GLY A 569 24.65 17.14 -6.59
N ASN A 570 25.10 16.37 -5.59
CA ASN A 570 26.48 15.88 -5.47
C ASN A 570 26.53 14.55 -4.70
N TYR A 571 25.70 13.59 -5.09
CA TYR A 571 25.72 12.24 -4.51
C TYR A 571 26.80 11.36 -5.14
N ARG A 572 27.22 10.34 -4.39
CA ARG A 572 28.15 9.31 -4.84
C ARG A 572 27.61 7.93 -4.46
N PRO A 573 27.77 6.91 -5.32
CA PRO A 573 27.40 5.54 -4.97
C PRO A 573 28.29 5.03 -3.84
N ALA A 574 27.69 4.31 -2.88
CA ALA A 574 28.42 3.62 -1.83
C ALA A 574 29.20 2.41 -2.37
N ALA A 575 30.23 1.98 -1.64
CA ALA A 575 30.97 0.76 -1.96
C ALA A 575 30.05 -0.46 -1.78
N GLY A 576 29.85 -1.26 -2.84
CA GLY A 576 28.98 -2.45 -2.82
C GLY A 576 27.84 -2.43 -3.85
N GLY A 577 27.64 -1.31 -4.55
CA GLY A 577 26.56 -1.18 -5.55
C GLY A 577 25.20 -0.91 -4.92
N ALA A 578 24.28 -0.35 -5.72
CA ALA A 578 22.94 0.02 -5.26
C ALA A 578 21.92 -0.99 -5.79
N ALA A 579 21.37 -1.83 -4.91
CA ALA A 579 20.17 -2.59 -5.24
C ALA A 579 19.00 -1.61 -5.28
N LEU A 580 18.42 -1.42 -6.47
CA LEU A 580 17.24 -0.57 -6.59
C LEU A 580 16.05 -1.34 -5.99
N VAL A 581 15.48 -0.85 -4.90
CA VAL A 581 14.23 -1.37 -4.31
C VAL A 581 13.07 -0.43 -4.67
N VAL A 582 11.84 -0.95 -4.74
CA VAL A 582 10.66 -0.10 -4.94
C VAL A 582 10.36 0.66 -3.64
N PRO A 583 10.36 2.00 -3.62
CA PRO A 583 10.06 2.77 -2.42
C PRO A 583 8.64 2.50 -1.90
N ALA A 584 8.45 2.53 -0.58
CA ALA A 584 7.15 2.25 0.04
C ALA A 584 6.04 3.23 -0.41
N THR A 585 6.40 4.50 -0.65
CA THR A 585 5.50 5.53 -1.19
C THR A 585 5.03 5.20 -2.61
N VAL A 586 5.93 4.74 -3.48
CA VAL A 586 5.62 4.29 -4.85
C VAL A 586 4.76 3.04 -4.83
N LYS A 587 5.10 2.08 -3.95
CA LYS A 587 4.32 0.86 -3.73
C LYS A 587 2.88 1.19 -3.31
N ALA A 588 2.69 2.11 -2.37
CA ALA A 588 1.37 2.54 -1.92
C ALA A 588 0.53 3.18 -3.05
N VAL A 589 1.14 4.02 -3.90
CA VAL A 589 0.46 4.64 -5.05
C VAL A 589 0.03 3.61 -6.08
N LEU A 590 0.91 2.69 -6.46
CA LEU A 590 0.61 1.67 -7.45
C LEU A 590 -0.38 0.63 -6.91
N ALA A 591 -0.23 0.20 -5.65
CA ALA A 591 -1.18 -0.72 -5.00
C ALA A 591 -2.58 -0.11 -4.91
N ALA A 592 -2.70 1.17 -4.56
CA ALA A 592 -3.99 1.87 -4.52
C ALA A 592 -4.65 1.95 -5.90
N ARG A 593 -3.87 2.09 -6.98
CA ARG A 593 -4.38 2.04 -8.35
C ARG A 593 -4.87 0.63 -8.72
N ILE A 594 -4.10 -0.40 -8.38
CA ILE A 594 -4.47 -1.81 -8.64
C ILE A 594 -5.76 -2.18 -7.88
N ASP A 595 -5.92 -1.74 -6.63
CA ASP A 595 -7.10 -2.05 -5.81
C ASP A 595 -8.38 -1.31 -6.24
N ARG A 596 -8.28 -0.33 -7.15
CA ARG A 596 -9.46 0.32 -7.76
C ARG A 596 -10.03 -0.46 -8.93
N LEU A 597 -9.27 -1.40 -9.49
CA LEU A 597 -9.76 -2.29 -10.54
C LEU A 597 -10.92 -3.16 -10.04
N GLN A 598 -11.73 -3.64 -10.98
CA GLN A 598 -12.69 -4.69 -10.70
C GLN A 598 -11.97 -5.99 -10.31
N PRO A 599 -12.62 -6.88 -9.52
CA PRO A 599 -11.98 -8.11 -9.07
C PRO A 599 -11.40 -8.97 -10.21
N GLU A 600 -12.11 -9.06 -11.33
CA GLU A 600 -11.73 -9.84 -12.52
C GLU A 600 -10.52 -9.22 -13.23
N GLU A 601 -10.52 -7.90 -13.40
CA GLU A 601 -9.40 -7.12 -13.97
C GLU A 601 -8.14 -7.28 -13.11
N LYS A 602 -8.26 -7.16 -11.79
CA LYS A 602 -7.15 -7.30 -10.85
C LYS A 602 -6.56 -8.71 -10.89
N TYR A 603 -7.42 -9.74 -10.91
CA TYR A 603 -7.00 -11.13 -11.02
C TYR A 603 -6.24 -11.39 -12.34
N LEU A 604 -6.75 -10.85 -13.45
CA LEU A 604 -6.10 -10.98 -14.75
C LEU A 604 -4.74 -10.29 -14.77
N LEU A 605 -4.64 -9.09 -14.20
CA LEU A 605 -3.38 -8.34 -14.07
C LEU A 605 -2.35 -9.09 -13.22
N GLN A 606 -2.77 -9.66 -12.08
CA GLN A 606 -1.93 -10.50 -11.22
C GLN A 606 -1.42 -11.75 -11.94
N THR A 607 -2.30 -12.39 -12.72
CA THR A 607 -1.94 -13.56 -13.53
C THR A 607 -0.92 -13.18 -14.61
N ALA A 608 -1.17 -12.07 -15.33
CA ALA A 608 -0.24 -11.54 -16.32
C ALA A 608 1.13 -11.20 -15.71
N ALA A 609 1.17 -10.65 -14.49
CA ALA A 609 2.42 -10.32 -13.82
C ALA A 609 3.31 -11.55 -13.54
N VAL A 610 2.71 -12.72 -13.33
CA VAL A 610 3.46 -13.97 -13.17
C VAL A 610 4.01 -14.49 -14.50
N ILE A 611 3.29 -14.29 -15.61
CA ILE A 611 3.75 -14.65 -16.96
C ILE A 611 4.96 -13.81 -17.37
N GLY A 612 4.93 -12.50 -17.09
CA GLY A 612 6.04 -11.58 -17.31
C GLY A 612 5.61 -10.18 -17.73
N LYS A 613 6.57 -9.26 -17.89
CA LYS A 613 6.30 -7.90 -18.39
C LYS A 613 5.65 -7.91 -19.78
N ASN A 614 6.09 -8.81 -20.65
CA ASN A 614 5.48 -9.05 -21.97
C ASN A 614 4.81 -10.42 -21.95
N PHE A 615 3.58 -10.51 -22.47
CA PHE A 615 2.81 -11.75 -22.46
C PHE A 615 1.91 -11.86 -23.69
N ALA A 616 1.73 -13.08 -24.18
CA ALA A 616 0.83 -13.39 -25.30
C ALA A 616 -0.56 -13.72 -24.77
N TRP A 617 -1.59 -13.32 -25.51
CA TRP A 617 -2.98 -13.60 -25.17
C TRP A 617 -3.29 -15.09 -25.00
N PRO A 618 -2.86 -16.00 -25.91
CA PRO A 618 -3.18 -17.42 -25.77
C PRO A 618 -2.68 -18.01 -24.44
N LEU A 619 -1.49 -17.59 -24.00
CA LEU A 619 -0.91 -18.04 -22.73
C LEU A 619 -1.67 -17.45 -21.53
N LEU A 620 -2.01 -16.16 -21.55
CA LEU A 620 -2.77 -15.55 -20.46
C LEU A 620 -4.15 -16.20 -20.30
N ARG A 621 -4.84 -16.45 -21.40
CA ARG A 621 -6.16 -17.10 -21.43
C ARG A 621 -6.10 -18.51 -20.81
N GLU A 622 -5.12 -19.30 -21.22
CA GLU A 622 -4.92 -20.66 -20.73
C GLU A 622 -4.59 -20.70 -19.22
N VAL A 623 -3.81 -19.73 -18.73
CA VAL A 623 -3.44 -19.64 -17.31
C VAL A 623 -4.56 -19.06 -16.46
N ALA A 624 -5.39 -18.14 -16.97
CA ALA A 624 -6.44 -17.53 -16.18
C ALA A 624 -7.55 -18.54 -15.81
N GLN A 625 -7.93 -19.42 -16.74
CA GLN A 625 -8.99 -20.44 -16.62
C GLN A 625 -10.37 -19.84 -16.29
N GLU A 626 -10.73 -18.74 -16.95
CA GLU A 626 -12.04 -18.09 -16.86
C GLU A 626 -12.73 -18.13 -18.24
N GLU A 627 -14.03 -17.81 -18.27
CA GLU A 627 -14.79 -17.68 -19.51
C GLU A 627 -14.23 -16.56 -20.40
N GLU A 628 -14.16 -16.80 -21.71
CA GLU A 628 -13.52 -15.91 -22.68
C GLU A 628 -14.13 -14.50 -22.68
N ALA A 629 -15.47 -14.39 -22.60
CA ALA A 629 -16.17 -13.11 -22.53
C ALA A 629 -15.76 -12.27 -21.30
N THR A 630 -15.54 -12.93 -20.16
CA THR A 630 -15.09 -12.26 -18.92
C THR A 630 -13.64 -11.78 -19.05
N LEU A 631 -12.78 -12.59 -19.68
CA LEU A 631 -11.38 -12.24 -19.91
C LEU A 631 -11.24 -11.07 -20.89
N ASP A 632 -12.01 -11.05 -21.97
CA ASP A 632 -11.99 -9.96 -22.95
C ASP A 632 -12.45 -8.63 -22.32
N ALA A 633 -13.52 -8.66 -21.53
CA ALA A 633 -14.00 -7.49 -20.80
C ALA A 633 -12.95 -6.97 -19.80
N ALA A 634 -12.34 -7.88 -19.03
CA ALA A 634 -11.28 -7.53 -18.09
C ALA A 634 -10.04 -6.96 -18.80
N LEU A 635 -9.63 -7.54 -19.93
CA LEU A 635 -8.52 -7.06 -20.75
C LEU A 635 -8.80 -5.65 -21.31
N ALA A 636 -10.02 -5.41 -21.79
CA ALA A 636 -10.46 -4.10 -22.27
C ALA A 636 -10.43 -3.06 -21.14
N GLY A 637 -10.90 -3.43 -19.93
CA GLY A 637 -10.81 -2.61 -18.72
C GLY A 637 -9.37 -2.25 -18.35
N LEU A 638 -8.45 -3.22 -18.38
CA LEU A 638 -7.02 -3.00 -18.12
C LEU A 638 -6.36 -2.07 -19.16
N LYS A 639 -6.74 -2.17 -20.44
CA LYS A 639 -6.30 -1.25 -21.50
C LYS A 639 -6.84 0.17 -21.26
N ALA A 640 -8.13 0.30 -20.95
CA ALA A 640 -8.77 1.59 -20.69
C ALA A 640 -8.20 2.28 -19.44
N ALA A 641 -7.86 1.53 -18.40
CA ALA A 641 -7.19 2.01 -17.20
C ALA A 641 -5.66 2.21 -17.38
N GLU A 642 -5.14 2.04 -18.60
CA GLU A 642 -3.74 2.20 -18.99
C GLU A 642 -2.75 1.34 -18.17
N PHE A 643 -3.15 0.13 -17.74
CA PHE A 643 -2.23 -0.82 -17.07
C PHE A 643 -1.37 -1.59 -18.06
N ILE A 644 -1.93 -1.91 -19.22
CA ILE A 644 -1.30 -2.69 -20.28
C ILE A 644 -1.60 -2.04 -21.63
N TYR A 645 -0.73 -2.28 -22.60
CA TYR A 645 -0.97 -1.91 -24.00
C TYR A 645 -0.66 -3.07 -24.93
N GLU A 646 -1.28 -3.02 -26.10
CA GLU A 646 -1.14 -4.01 -27.15
C GLU A 646 0.09 -3.69 -28.01
N THR A 647 1.00 -4.64 -28.12
CA THR A 647 2.27 -4.47 -28.87
C THR A 647 2.23 -5.14 -30.23
N GLN A 648 1.44 -6.20 -30.39
CA GLN A 648 1.41 -7.02 -31.58
C GLN A 648 0.00 -7.60 -31.76
N LEU A 649 -0.48 -7.62 -33.01
CA LEU A 649 -1.80 -8.15 -33.37
C LEU A 649 -1.73 -9.49 -34.10
N PHE A 650 -0.57 -9.85 -34.68
CA PHE A 650 -0.41 -11.03 -35.53
C PHE A 650 0.97 -11.68 -35.34
N PRO A 651 1.11 -13.02 -35.29
CA PRO A 651 0.06 -14.03 -35.46
C PRO A 651 -0.89 -14.16 -34.26
N ASP A 652 -0.39 -13.86 -33.05
CA ASP A 652 -1.17 -13.82 -31.81
C ASP A 652 -1.12 -12.41 -31.20
N PRO A 653 -2.21 -11.94 -30.55
CA PRO A 653 -2.18 -10.71 -29.78
C PRO A 653 -1.18 -10.79 -28.63
N ALA A 654 -0.33 -9.77 -28.50
CA ALA A 654 0.62 -9.64 -27.39
C ALA A 654 0.46 -8.31 -26.68
N TYR A 655 0.65 -8.35 -25.37
CA TYR A 655 0.50 -7.23 -24.47
C TYR A 655 1.73 -7.04 -23.61
N THR A 656 1.91 -5.82 -23.12
CA THR A 656 2.94 -5.51 -22.15
C THR A 656 2.43 -4.55 -21.09
N PHE A 657 3.00 -4.65 -19.89
CA PHE A 657 2.74 -3.69 -18.83
C PHE A 657 3.22 -2.30 -19.26
N LYS A 658 2.36 -1.30 -19.05
CA LYS A 658 2.70 0.08 -19.35
C LYS A 658 3.94 0.54 -18.59
N HIS A 659 4.08 0.12 -17.33
CA HIS A 659 5.19 0.48 -16.45
C HIS A 659 5.84 -0.73 -15.77
N ALA A 660 7.18 -0.77 -15.75
CA ALA A 660 7.95 -1.81 -15.05
C ALA A 660 7.61 -1.89 -13.55
N LEU A 661 7.49 -0.75 -12.86
CA LEU A 661 7.13 -0.73 -11.43
C LEU A 661 5.72 -1.27 -11.16
N THR A 662 4.77 -1.07 -12.08
CA THR A 662 3.41 -1.65 -11.95
C THR A 662 3.46 -3.17 -11.97
N HIS A 663 4.28 -3.75 -12.85
CA HIS A 663 4.54 -5.19 -12.90
C HIS A 663 5.13 -5.69 -11.57
N GLU A 664 6.18 -5.03 -11.07
CA GLU A 664 6.86 -5.41 -9.82
C GLU A 664 5.95 -5.31 -8.58
N VAL A 665 5.15 -4.23 -8.46
CA VAL A 665 4.20 -4.05 -7.36
C VAL A 665 3.07 -5.09 -7.43
N THR A 666 2.57 -5.38 -8.63
CA THR A 666 1.58 -6.44 -8.82
C THR A 666 2.12 -7.81 -8.38
N LEU A 667 3.35 -8.14 -8.81
CA LEU A 667 3.99 -9.43 -8.49
C LEU A 667 4.35 -9.55 -7.01
N SER A 668 4.84 -8.49 -6.38
CA SER A 668 5.22 -8.49 -4.96
C SER A 668 4.02 -8.47 -4.00
N GLY A 669 2.84 -8.03 -4.48
CA GLY A 669 1.58 -8.11 -3.74
C GLY A 669 1.03 -9.54 -3.61
N LEU A 670 1.46 -10.48 -4.47
CA LEU A 670 1.05 -11.88 -4.39
C LEU A 670 1.72 -12.61 -3.22
N LEU A 671 0.98 -13.49 -2.54
CA LEU A 671 1.56 -14.41 -1.58
C LEU A 671 2.45 -15.45 -2.27
N ALA A 672 3.46 -15.94 -1.53
CA ALA A 672 4.43 -16.89 -2.06
C ALA A 672 3.75 -18.15 -2.62
N GLU A 673 2.79 -18.71 -1.89
CA GLU A 673 2.02 -19.90 -2.29
C GLU A 673 1.26 -19.67 -3.60
N ARG A 674 0.56 -18.54 -3.72
CA ARG A 674 -0.18 -18.18 -4.95
C ARG A 674 0.76 -17.99 -6.13
N ARG A 675 1.90 -17.33 -5.91
CA ARG A 675 2.92 -17.12 -6.95
C ARG A 675 3.48 -18.46 -7.45
N VAL A 676 3.78 -19.40 -6.55
CA VAL A 676 4.22 -20.76 -6.90
C VAL A 676 3.15 -21.48 -7.74
N GLY A 677 1.89 -21.44 -7.30
CA GLY A 677 0.77 -22.04 -8.03
C GLY A 677 0.59 -21.47 -9.44
N LEU A 678 0.67 -20.14 -9.58
CA LEU A 678 0.58 -19.48 -10.89
C LEU A 678 1.78 -19.82 -11.79
N HIS A 679 3.02 -19.88 -11.27
CA HIS A 679 4.16 -20.29 -12.08
C HIS A 679 4.04 -21.74 -12.56
N ALA A 680 3.52 -22.65 -11.74
CA ALA A 680 3.25 -24.02 -12.15
C ALA A 680 2.17 -24.09 -13.25
N ARG A 681 1.10 -23.30 -13.14
CA ARG A 681 0.08 -23.19 -14.20
C ARG A 681 0.64 -22.62 -15.49
N CYS A 682 1.50 -21.60 -15.42
CA CYS A 682 2.19 -21.08 -16.59
C CYS A 682 3.04 -22.14 -17.28
N LEU A 683 3.79 -22.94 -16.51
CA LEU A 683 4.57 -24.06 -17.07
C LEU A 683 3.68 -25.04 -17.83
N GLU A 684 2.61 -25.52 -17.20
CA GLU A 684 1.67 -26.48 -17.81
C GLU A 684 0.99 -25.91 -19.06
N ALA A 685 0.59 -24.63 -19.02
CA ALA A 685 0.01 -23.94 -20.16
C ALA A 685 1.01 -23.80 -21.34
N MET A 686 2.27 -23.45 -21.05
CA MET A 686 3.32 -23.36 -22.06
C MET A 686 3.64 -24.73 -22.67
N GLU A 687 3.66 -25.80 -21.86
CA GLU A 687 3.88 -27.17 -22.35
C GLU A 687 2.76 -27.62 -23.31
N ARG A 688 1.51 -27.21 -23.05
CA ARG A 688 0.36 -27.48 -23.94
C ARG A 688 0.38 -26.64 -25.22
N LEU A 689 0.53 -25.31 -25.08
CA LEU A 689 0.44 -24.38 -26.21
C LEU A 689 1.61 -24.50 -27.18
N TYR A 690 2.76 -24.93 -26.68
CA TYR A 690 4.01 -24.96 -27.45
C TYR A 690 4.61 -26.36 -27.53
N ALA A 691 3.78 -27.41 -27.46
CA ALA A 691 4.20 -28.81 -27.45
C ALA A 691 5.19 -29.16 -28.58
N ASP A 692 4.98 -28.60 -29.78
CA ASP A 692 5.81 -28.86 -30.97
C ASP A 692 7.11 -28.02 -31.01
N ARG A 693 7.26 -27.05 -30.10
CA ARG A 693 8.38 -26.08 -30.09
C ARG A 693 8.91 -25.76 -28.69
N LEU A 694 8.88 -26.73 -27.78
CA LEU A 694 9.36 -26.55 -26.40
C LEU A 694 10.81 -26.06 -26.32
N GLY A 695 11.66 -26.47 -27.26
CA GLY A 695 13.05 -26.02 -27.35
C GLY A 695 13.20 -24.50 -27.49
N GLU A 696 12.29 -23.84 -28.23
CA GLU A 696 12.29 -22.37 -28.41
C GLU A 696 11.92 -21.63 -27.12
N HIS A 697 11.29 -22.32 -26.17
CA HIS A 697 10.82 -21.75 -24.91
C HIS A 697 11.50 -22.36 -23.68
N ALA A 698 12.55 -23.16 -23.86
CA ALA A 698 13.20 -23.93 -22.79
C ALA A 698 13.65 -23.06 -21.61
N GLU A 699 14.19 -21.86 -21.86
CA GLU A 699 14.58 -20.92 -20.80
C GLU A 699 13.37 -20.47 -19.95
N ARG A 700 12.27 -20.07 -20.60
CA ARG A 700 11.05 -19.65 -19.88
C ARG A 700 10.42 -20.83 -19.13
N LEU A 701 10.42 -22.02 -19.73
CA LEU A 701 9.94 -23.25 -19.10
C LEU A 701 10.75 -23.57 -17.84
N ALA A 702 12.09 -23.47 -17.90
CA ALA A 702 12.97 -23.69 -16.75
C ALA A 702 12.68 -22.69 -15.62
N GLN A 703 12.56 -21.40 -15.92
CA GLN A 703 12.26 -20.35 -14.95
C GLN A 703 10.87 -20.54 -14.28
N HIS A 704 9.83 -20.85 -15.07
CA HIS A 704 8.50 -21.14 -14.54
C HIS A 704 8.46 -22.43 -13.73
N ALA A 705 9.21 -23.46 -14.13
CA ALA A 705 9.32 -24.70 -13.36
C ALA A 705 10.02 -24.49 -12.02
N GLU A 706 11.12 -23.74 -11.99
CA GLU A 706 11.86 -23.43 -10.76
C GLU A 706 10.98 -22.65 -9.79
N ARG A 707 10.39 -21.54 -10.26
CA ARG A 707 9.52 -20.68 -9.43
C ARG A 707 8.20 -21.36 -9.05
N GLY A 708 7.74 -22.30 -9.87
CA GLY A 708 6.59 -23.18 -9.61
C GLY A 708 6.93 -24.41 -8.78
N GLN A 709 8.18 -24.56 -8.32
CA GLN A 709 8.67 -25.68 -7.53
C GLN A 709 8.40 -27.05 -8.18
N ARG A 710 8.48 -27.11 -9.51
CA ARG A 710 8.42 -28.34 -10.31
C ARG A 710 9.85 -28.77 -10.62
N TRP A 711 10.56 -29.24 -9.59
CA TRP A 711 12.02 -29.45 -9.63
C TRP A 711 12.49 -30.37 -10.75
N GLU A 712 11.81 -31.47 -11.00
CA GLU A 712 12.13 -32.41 -12.10
C GLU A 712 12.07 -31.72 -13.47
N LYS A 713 11.02 -30.92 -13.70
CA LYS A 713 10.87 -30.15 -14.94
C LYS A 713 11.85 -28.99 -15.02
N ALA A 714 12.19 -28.35 -13.89
CA ALA A 714 13.16 -27.27 -13.82
C ALA A 714 14.57 -27.76 -14.18
N TYR A 715 14.95 -28.95 -13.70
CA TYR A 715 16.17 -29.62 -14.11
C TYR A 715 16.17 -29.93 -15.62
N ARG A 716 15.14 -30.64 -16.12
CA ARG A 716 15.08 -31.04 -17.54
C ARG A 716 15.14 -29.85 -18.49
N HIS A 717 14.28 -28.86 -18.28
CA HIS A 717 14.22 -27.68 -19.15
C HIS A 717 15.45 -26.78 -18.97
N GLY A 718 15.97 -26.64 -17.75
CA GLY A 718 17.17 -25.83 -17.47
C GLY A 718 18.44 -26.42 -18.07
N ALA A 719 18.65 -27.74 -17.96
CA ALA A 719 19.78 -28.42 -18.58
C ALA A 719 19.71 -28.34 -20.11
N ALA A 720 18.53 -28.58 -20.70
CA ALA A 720 18.33 -28.46 -22.14
C ALA A 720 18.55 -27.01 -22.64
N ALA A 721 18.03 -26.01 -21.93
CA ALA A 721 18.21 -24.60 -22.26
C ALA A 721 19.68 -24.17 -22.14
N GLY A 722 20.39 -24.65 -21.10
CA GLY A 722 21.81 -24.38 -20.92
C GLY A 722 22.66 -24.94 -22.06
N LEU A 723 22.43 -26.21 -22.45
CA LEU A 723 23.11 -26.84 -23.59
C LEU A 723 22.82 -26.11 -24.91
N ALA A 724 21.56 -25.73 -25.16
CA ALA A 724 21.19 -24.95 -26.34
C ALA A 724 21.87 -23.57 -26.36
N ALA A 725 21.98 -22.91 -25.21
CA ALA A 725 22.68 -21.63 -25.07
C ALA A 725 24.19 -21.76 -25.32
N VAL A 726 24.83 -22.84 -24.85
CA VAL A 726 26.23 -23.16 -25.18
C VAL A 726 26.42 -23.31 -26.69
N ALA A 727 25.52 -24.02 -27.37
CA ALA A 727 25.61 -24.25 -28.82
C ALA A 727 25.61 -22.95 -29.66
N VAL A 728 25.01 -21.87 -29.14
CA VAL A 728 25.00 -20.54 -29.77
C VAL A 728 25.95 -19.54 -29.11
N ASN A 729 26.86 -20.00 -28.26
CA ASN A 729 27.82 -19.19 -27.49
C ASN A 729 27.18 -18.12 -26.56
N ALA A 730 25.94 -18.32 -26.13
CA ALA A 730 25.25 -17.48 -25.15
C ALA A 730 25.66 -17.88 -23.71
N ASN A 731 26.96 -17.83 -23.41
CA ASN A 731 27.55 -18.44 -22.22
C ASN A 731 27.03 -17.89 -20.88
N ARG A 732 26.68 -16.59 -20.78
CA ARG A 732 26.04 -16.05 -19.57
C ARG A 732 24.64 -16.63 -19.33
N SER A 733 23.85 -16.76 -20.39
CA SER A 733 22.52 -17.38 -20.31
C SER A 733 22.64 -18.87 -20.02
N ALA A 734 23.62 -19.56 -20.62
CA ALA A 734 23.90 -20.96 -20.33
C ALA A 734 24.19 -21.19 -18.85
N LEU A 735 25.08 -20.37 -18.27
CA LEU A 735 25.40 -20.44 -16.84
C LEU A 735 24.15 -20.25 -15.96
N ALA A 736 23.32 -19.23 -16.25
CA ALA A 736 22.10 -18.99 -15.49
C ALA A 736 21.11 -20.17 -15.57
N MET A 737 20.99 -20.83 -16.73
CA MET A 737 20.12 -22.00 -16.90
C MET A 737 20.66 -23.23 -16.18
N PHE A 738 21.99 -23.44 -16.19
CA PHE A 738 22.63 -24.51 -15.43
C PHE A 738 22.51 -24.27 -13.91
N GLU A 739 22.60 -23.02 -13.44
CA GLU A 739 22.37 -22.69 -12.02
C GLU A 739 20.93 -23.04 -11.58
N ILE A 740 19.93 -22.77 -12.43
CA ILE A 740 18.54 -23.20 -12.19
C ILE A 740 18.45 -24.74 -12.09
N ALA A 741 19.05 -25.45 -13.05
CA ALA A 741 19.02 -26.91 -13.08
C ALA A 741 19.75 -27.54 -11.88
N ALA A 742 20.89 -26.97 -11.45
CA ALA A 742 21.66 -27.43 -10.30
C ALA A 742 20.90 -27.20 -8.99
N GLY A 743 20.28 -26.02 -8.85
CA GLY A 743 19.41 -25.70 -7.71
C GLY A 743 18.17 -26.58 -7.64
N ALA A 744 17.63 -27.03 -8.78
CA ALA A 744 16.52 -27.96 -8.84
C ALA A 744 16.94 -29.39 -8.43
N LEU A 745 18.07 -29.88 -8.93
CA LEU A 745 18.63 -31.20 -8.55
C LEU A 745 18.88 -31.30 -7.04
N ALA A 746 19.40 -30.25 -6.42
CA ALA A 746 19.63 -30.20 -4.97
C ALA A 746 18.36 -30.35 -4.12
N ARG A 747 17.17 -30.17 -4.71
CA ARG A 747 15.86 -30.31 -4.05
C ARG A 747 15.12 -31.60 -4.42
N LEU A 748 15.65 -32.37 -5.37
CA LEU A 748 15.09 -33.68 -5.72
C LEU A 748 15.53 -34.75 -4.71
N PRO A 749 14.80 -35.87 -4.59
CA PRO A 749 15.23 -37.01 -3.79
C PRO A 749 16.61 -37.49 -4.23
N GLU A 750 17.44 -37.84 -3.27
CA GLU A 750 18.76 -38.38 -3.56
C GLU A 750 18.63 -39.75 -4.23
N SER A 751 19.25 -39.88 -5.40
CA SER A 751 19.37 -41.11 -6.16
C SER A 751 20.70 -41.06 -6.92
N ASP A 752 21.24 -42.22 -7.26
CA ASP A 752 22.49 -42.32 -8.03
C ASP A 752 22.39 -41.53 -9.35
N GLU A 753 21.22 -41.55 -9.99
CA GLU A 753 20.93 -40.79 -11.21
C GLU A 753 21.00 -39.28 -10.97
N ASN A 754 20.38 -38.77 -9.91
CA ASN A 754 20.39 -37.33 -9.59
C ASN A 754 21.77 -36.84 -9.14
N LEU A 755 22.51 -37.67 -8.40
CA LEU A 755 23.89 -37.37 -8.00
C LEU A 755 24.81 -37.31 -9.21
N ALA A 756 24.72 -38.30 -10.12
CA ALA A 756 25.48 -38.31 -11.37
C ALA A 756 25.16 -37.07 -12.22
N ALA A 757 23.87 -36.75 -12.41
CA ALA A 757 23.44 -35.56 -13.13
C ALA A 757 23.96 -34.25 -12.50
N ALA A 758 24.00 -34.18 -11.16
CA ALA A 758 24.48 -33.01 -10.44
C ALA A 758 26.00 -32.81 -10.61
N VAL A 759 26.77 -33.88 -10.72
CA VAL A 759 28.22 -33.81 -11.05
C VAL A 759 28.40 -33.39 -12.51
N ASP A 760 27.71 -34.03 -13.45
CA ASP A 760 27.83 -33.75 -14.89
C ASP A 760 27.48 -32.30 -15.22
N LEU A 761 26.44 -31.76 -14.57
CA LEU A 761 26.04 -30.35 -14.75
C LEU A 761 27.11 -29.37 -14.24
N ARG A 762 27.85 -29.72 -13.18
CA ARG A 762 28.95 -28.88 -12.67
C ARG A 762 30.14 -28.86 -13.63
N PHE A 763 30.41 -29.96 -14.33
CA PHE A 763 31.39 -29.96 -15.42
C PHE A 763 30.96 -29.02 -16.56
N GLN A 764 29.69 -29.06 -16.96
CA GLN A 764 29.16 -28.11 -17.97
C GLN A 764 29.30 -26.65 -17.51
N MET A 765 29.00 -26.36 -16.24
CA MET A 765 29.18 -25.02 -15.66
C MET A 765 30.66 -24.58 -15.60
N ARG A 766 31.58 -25.50 -15.27
CA ARG A 766 33.03 -25.25 -15.27
C ARG A 766 33.49 -24.78 -16.66
N ASP A 767 33.10 -25.50 -17.70
CA ASP A 767 33.51 -25.20 -19.07
C ASP A 767 32.99 -23.81 -19.50
N VAL A 768 31.75 -23.48 -19.15
CA VAL A 768 31.15 -22.15 -19.40
C VAL A 768 31.85 -21.04 -18.61
N LEU A 769 32.18 -21.26 -17.32
CA LEU A 769 32.90 -20.29 -16.48
C LEU A 769 34.30 -19.99 -17.02
N PHE A 770 34.98 -20.99 -17.57
CA PHE A 770 36.27 -20.82 -18.23
C PHE A 770 36.16 -19.88 -19.44
N VAL A 771 35.14 -20.08 -20.29
CA VAL A 771 34.89 -19.22 -21.46
C VAL A 771 34.48 -17.80 -21.06
N LEU A 772 33.75 -17.64 -19.95
CA LEU A 772 33.37 -16.32 -19.42
C LEU A 772 34.52 -15.54 -18.75
N GLY A 773 35.68 -16.19 -18.54
CA GLY A 773 36.80 -15.58 -17.82
C GLY A 773 36.52 -15.37 -16.33
N GLU A 774 35.67 -16.22 -15.73
CA GLU A 774 35.34 -16.21 -14.30
C GLU A 774 35.95 -17.41 -13.54
N PRO A 775 37.26 -17.73 -13.68
CA PRO A 775 37.85 -18.96 -13.12
C PRO A 775 37.85 -18.98 -11.58
N ALA A 776 37.75 -17.82 -10.94
CA ALA A 776 37.69 -17.71 -9.48
C ALA A 776 36.48 -18.44 -8.86
N ARG A 777 35.42 -18.71 -9.63
CA ARG A 777 34.23 -19.43 -9.19
C ARG A 777 34.35 -20.95 -9.32
N ILE A 778 35.32 -21.44 -10.09
CA ILE A 778 35.48 -22.87 -10.43
C ILE A 778 35.85 -23.71 -9.21
N PRO A 779 36.78 -23.32 -8.32
CA PRO A 779 37.16 -24.16 -7.17
C PRO A 779 35.96 -24.53 -6.29
N ALA A 780 35.16 -23.53 -5.87
CA ALA A 780 33.97 -23.76 -5.07
C ALA A 780 32.92 -24.64 -5.77
N LEU A 781 32.86 -24.59 -7.11
CA LEU A 781 31.97 -25.45 -7.89
C LEU A 781 32.47 -26.91 -7.93
N MET A 782 33.79 -27.10 -8.04
CA MET A 782 34.43 -28.42 -8.09
C MET A 782 34.48 -29.09 -6.71
N ASP A 783 34.66 -28.35 -5.62
CA ASP A 783 34.57 -28.89 -4.26
C ASP A 783 33.23 -29.60 -4.03
N VAL A 784 32.13 -28.99 -4.51
CA VAL A 784 30.80 -29.60 -4.44
C VAL A 784 30.65 -30.78 -5.40
N ALA A 785 31.30 -30.75 -6.57
CA ALA A 785 31.30 -31.89 -7.48
C ALA A 785 32.05 -33.09 -6.89
N GLU A 786 33.16 -32.86 -6.19
CA GLU A 786 33.96 -33.88 -5.51
C GLU A 786 33.13 -34.57 -4.42
N GLU A 787 32.46 -33.78 -3.56
CA GLU A 787 31.58 -34.31 -2.51
C GLU A 787 30.49 -35.21 -3.09
N LEU A 788 29.84 -34.78 -4.17
CA LEU A 788 28.79 -35.55 -4.83
C LEU A 788 29.34 -36.83 -5.50
N ALA A 789 30.51 -36.77 -6.14
CA ALA A 789 31.15 -37.93 -6.75
C ALA A 789 31.60 -38.98 -5.71
N LEU A 790 32.10 -38.53 -4.55
CA LEU A 790 32.44 -39.38 -3.42
C LEU A 790 31.19 -40.09 -2.86
N ARG A 791 30.09 -39.36 -2.72
CA ARG A 791 28.80 -39.93 -2.27
C ARG A 791 28.22 -40.95 -3.25
N LEU A 792 28.40 -40.71 -4.55
CA LEU A 792 28.01 -41.64 -5.62
C LEU A 792 28.94 -42.87 -5.71
N ALA A 793 30.10 -42.85 -5.05
CA ALA A 793 31.16 -43.84 -5.20
C ALA A 793 31.64 -44.05 -6.65
N ASP A 794 31.54 -43.02 -7.50
CA ASP A 794 31.95 -43.07 -8.90
C ASP A 794 33.39 -42.56 -9.06
N GLN A 795 34.34 -43.50 -9.10
CA GLN A 795 35.76 -43.20 -9.27
C GLN A 795 36.08 -42.47 -10.58
N ARG A 796 35.30 -42.69 -11.65
CA ARG A 796 35.58 -42.05 -12.95
C ARG A 796 35.30 -40.55 -12.85
N ARG A 797 34.14 -40.18 -12.30
CA ARG A 797 33.77 -38.78 -12.09
C ARG A 797 34.68 -38.10 -11.06
N LEU A 798 35.09 -38.82 -10.01
CA LEU A 798 36.03 -38.30 -9.03
C LEU A 798 37.38 -37.92 -9.67
N ILE A 799 37.91 -38.77 -10.56
CA ILE A 799 39.13 -38.46 -11.30
C ILE A 799 38.95 -37.21 -12.19
N GLU A 800 37.79 -37.07 -12.84
CA GLU A 800 37.49 -35.93 -13.71
C GLU A 800 37.29 -34.61 -12.95
N VAL A 801 36.91 -34.64 -11.67
CA VAL A 801 36.87 -33.44 -10.79
C VAL A 801 38.29 -32.98 -10.41
N LEU A 802 39.22 -33.93 -10.25
CA LEU A 802 40.60 -33.66 -9.81
C LEU A 802 41.54 -33.25 -10.97
N LEU A 803 41.06 -33.31 -12.21
CA LEU A 803 41.74 -32.88 -13.44
C LEU A 803 41.26 -31.48 -13.87
#